data_AF-A0A2D4S6U6-F1
#
_entry.id   AF-A0A2D4S6U6-F1
#
_cell.length_a   1.000
_cell.length_b   1.000
_cell.length_c   1.000
_cell.angle_alpha   90.00
_cell.angle_beta   90.00
_cell.angle_gamma   90.00
#
_symmetry.space_group_name_H-M   'P 1'
#
loop_
_entity.id
_entity.type
_entity.pdbx_description
1 polymer ?
#
loop_
_entity_poly.entity_id
_entity_poly.type
_entity_poly.pdbx_seq_one_letter_code
_entity_poly.pdbx_strand_id
1 'polypeptide(L)'
;GKDDQWLYDKARLINAALMAKIHTVEWTPAIIANPVTERAMYANWWGLSGEREGRDKFQAEYEALANDIIKKDSFVKTILGFDPELRNLLDDASFIEHALGGLVGSRQPDNAGTPYTLTEEFVEVYRMHPLMRDSVEVYDIGSNMVSTSISLEDTRNGYAEDILTEQGGDRLWYSFGITHPGSLTLNNYPEFLRNLDIPLVGNIDLATVDIVRDRERGVPRYNEFRRQIGLNPITKFEDLTTEPVLLEKLKRIYSNDVEKIDALVGQLAETVRPEGFAFGETAFQIFIMNASRRLITDRFYTKDYTPEMYTQEGLDWVEEQTMVSILNRHFPELNTSLVGVDNAFKPWGLNITDDYKNWAACDKEQHLWVNGALRTQYPQDEIPAFKDVDIGGLIDSILWTKVKRTDDVAPLGYEKPIHAHGAMATVAFDAVAGQPYSGIFKGSECGLLRLSVTGTPSDRGFAPGLAWKAFVDGKNSRNVSALYTLSGQGDNHNFFANELSQYVSPEVNETLGTTALFSLVTSKPTRIMTTKMAKVTQDGTVESNIVAPTQLYFVPTAEIKSRFSSGAHDFREDLVSLPEGTVLYDVYGTTKDIKHSIFPYFNNRYAKDRRDSAVKIGQIRLTSEFNLSTFGDGGVFFRHQRYED
;
A
#
# COMPACT_ATOMS: atom_id res chain seq x y z
N GLY A 1 14.35 -39.52 21.96
CA GLY A 1 13.31 -38.55 21.58
C GLY A 1 13.91 -37.17 21.64
N LYS A 2 13.36 -36.21 20.89
CA LYS A 2 13.72 -34.79 21.03
C LYS A 2 13.21 -34.31 22.40
N ASP A 3 14.10 -33.81 23.26
CA ASP A 3 13.73 -33.26 24.57
C ASP A 3 13.51 -31.74 24.48
N ASP A 4 13.12 -31.12 25.60
CA ASP A 4 12.83 -29.69 25.69
C ASP A 4 14.05 -28.83 25.30
N GLN A 5 15.23 -29.17 25.82
CA GLN A 5 16.48 -28.46 25.52
C GLN A 5 16.80 -28.52 24.02
N TRP A 6 16.66 -29.69 23.39
CA TRP A 6 16.85 -29.85 21.96
C TRP A 6 15.88 -28.96 21.16
N LEU A 7 14.60 -28.93 21.55
CA LEU A 7 13.59 -28.09 20.88
C LEU A 7 13.92 -26.60 21.02
N TYR A 8 14.26 -26.16 22.24
CA TYR A 8 14.67 -24.79 22.51
C TYR A 8 15.89 -24.38 21.69
N ASP A 9 16.95 -25.21 21.65
CA ASP A 9 18.18 -24.89 20.94
C ASP A 9 17.95 -24.73 19.44
N LYS A 10 17.14 -25.62 18.83
CA LYS A 10 16.80 -25.52 17.41
C LYS A 10 15.92 -24.30 17.13
N ALA A 11 14.86 -24.11 17.91
CA ALA A 11 13.95 -22.97 17.74
C ALA A 11 14.66 -21.62 17.91
N ARG A 12 15.58 -21.52 18.87
CA ARG A 12 16.39 -20.31 19.09
C ARG A 12 17.26 -20.00 17.87
N LEU A 13 17.97 -20.99 17.32
CA LEU A 13 18.80 -20.80 16.13
C LEU A 13 17.95 -20.36 14.93
N ILE A 14 16.84 -21.05 14.66
CA ILE A 14 15.91 -20.74 13.56
C ILE A 14 15.38 -19.32 13.69
N ASN A 15 14.88 -18.93 14.87
CA ASN A 15 14.33 -17.59 15.08
C ASN A 15 15.42 -16.51 14.98
N ALA A 16 16.62 -16.75 15.50
CA ALA A 16 17.74 -15.82 15.37
C ALA A 16 18.15 -15.61 13.90
N ALA A 17 18.20 -16.68 13.10
CA ALA A 17 18.48 -16.60 11.68
C ALA A 17 17.36 -15.93 10.88
N LEU A 18 16.10 -16.23 11.20
CA LEU A 18 14.97 -15.55 10.58
C LEU A 18 14.98 -14.04 10.87
N MET A 19 15.24 -13.62 12.12
CA MET A 19 15.37 -12.20 12.46
C MET A 19 16.54 -11.54 11.72
N ALA A 20 17.68 -12.21 11.60
CA ALA A 20 18.81 -11.72 10.82
C ALA A 20 18.46 -11.58 9.32
N LYS A 21 17.71 -12.53 8.76
CA LYS A 21 17.21 -12.47 7.38
C LYS A 21 16.29 -11.28 7.19
N ILE A 22 15.22 -11.19 7.98
CA ILE A 22 14.24 -10.10 7.93
C ILE A 22 14.96 -8.73 8.06
N HIS A 23 15.90 -8.61 9.00
CA HIS A 23 16.69 -7.38 9.14
C HIS A 23 17.49 -7.06 7.87
N THR A 24 18.14 -8.06 7.28
CA THR A 24 19.03 -7.92 6.13
C THR A 24 18.27 -7.62 4.85
N VAL A 25 17.22 -8.39 4.53
CA VAL A 25 16.55 -8.35 3.21
C VAL A 25 15.19 -7.65 3.22
N GLU A 26 14.64 -7.30 4.38
CA GLU A 26 13.38 -6.54 4.47
C GLU A 26 13.56 -5.18 5.17
N TRP A 27 14.03 -5.14 6.41
CA TRP A 27 14.17 -3.87 7.16
C TRP A 27 15.24 -2.95 6.54
N THR A 28 16.41 -3.49 6.20
CA THR A 28 17.48 -2.67 5.60
C THR A 28 17.04 -2.08 4.26
N PRO A 29 16.47 -2.84 3.31
CA PRO A 29 15.91 -2.26 2.08
C PRO A 29 14.73 -1.30 2.30
N ALA A 30 14.07 -1.31 3.46
CA ALA A 30 13.05 -0.30 3.77
C ALA A 30 13.66 1.03 4.25
N ILE A 31 14.71 0.99 5.05
CA ILE A 31 15.38 2.21 5.56
C ILE A 31 16.37 2.84 4.56
N ILE A 32 16.86 2.05 3.59
CA ILE A 32 17.64 2.50 2.43
C ILE A 32 17.00 1.98 1.14
N ALA A 33 15.80 2.47 0.84
CA ALA A 33 14.93 2.05 -0.26
C ALA A 33 15.42 2.52 -1.64
N ASN A 34 16.64 2.09 -1.99
CA ASN A 34 17.27 2.32 -3.27
C ASN A 34 17.47 0.99 -4.02
N PRO A 35 17.20 0.90 -5.33
CA PRO A 35 17.31 -0.35 -6.09
C PRO A 35 18.69 -1.02 -6.04
N VAL A 36 19.76 -0.23 -5.90
CA VAL A 36 21.13 -0.75 -5.84
C VAL A 36 21.40 -1.39 -4.47
N THR A 37 21.03 -0.70 -3.39
CA THR A 37 21.25 -1.24 -2.03
C THR A 37 20.31 -2.39 -1.72
N GLU A 38 19.07 -2.37 -2.21
CA GLU A 38 18.15 -3.51 -2.10
C GLU A 38 18.79 -4.77 -2.71
N ARG A 39 19.30 -4.70 -3.94
CA ARG A 39 20.03 -5.81 -4.56
C ARG A 39 21.29 -6.20 -3.79
N ALA A 40 22.05 -5.24 -3.27
CA ALA A 40 23.24 -5.53 -2.49
C ALA A 40 22.91 -6.29 -1.20
N MET A 41 21.81 -5.94 -0.52
CA MET A 41 21.38 -6.64 0.68
C MET A 41 20.89 -8.06 0.39
N TYR A 42 20.21 -8.27 -0.73
CA TYR A 42 19.84 -9.62 -1.20
C TYR A 42 21.10 -10.43 -1.52
N ALA A 43 22.12 -9.81 -2.15
CA ALA A 43 23.39 -10.46 -2.43
C ALA A 43 24.17 -10.81 -1.16
N ASN A 44 24.08 -10.01 -0.09
CA ASN A 44 24.68 -10.39 1.19
C ASN A 44 24.10 -11.70 1.74
N TRP A 45 22.82 -12.01 1.49
CA TRP A 45 22.18 -13.23 1.98
C TRP A 45 22.28 -14.40 1.00
N TRP A 46 21.99 -14.17 -0.28
CA TRP A 46 21.87 -15.21 -1.31
C TRP A 46 22.94 -15.15 -2.41
N GLY A 47 23.87 -14.19 -2.37
CA GLY A 47 24.83 -13.96 -3.44
C GLY A 47 24.19 -13.27 -4.65
N LEU A 48 24.98 -13.08 -5.71
CA LEU A 48 24.56 -12.32 -6.89
C LEU A 48 23.32 -12.89 -7.63
N SER A 49 22.91 -14.14 -7.37
CA SER A 49 21.63 -14.67 -7.85
C SER A 49 20.42 -14.00 -7.19
N GLY A 50 20.58 -13.53 -5.95
CA GLY A 50 19.51 -12.92 -5.16
C GLY A 50 18.46 -13.91 -4.65
N GLU A 51 18.70 -15.21 -4.79
CA GLU A 51 17.75 -16.28 -4.41
C GLU A 51 18.45 -17.54 -3.89
N ARG A 52 17.74 -18.28 -3.03
CA ARG A 52 18.22 -19.51 -2.38
C ARG A 52 18.73 -20.56 -3.37
N GLU A 53 17.98 -20.85 -4.44
CA GLU A 53 18.37 -21.92 -5.37
C GLU A 53 19.72 -21.62 -6.05
N GLY A 54 19.94 -20.37 -6.46
CA GLY A 54 21.21 -19.93 -7.02
C GLY A 54 22.36 -20.02 -6.02
N ARG A 55 22.10 -19.60 -4.76
CA ARG A 55 23.05 -19.72 -3.65
C ARG A 55 23.46 -21.18 -3.42
N ASP A 56 22.47 -22.04 -3.17
CA ASP A 56 22.67 -23.43 -2.76
C ASP A 56 23.37 -24.23 -3.88
N LYS A 57 23.02 -23.97 -5.15
CA LYS A 57 23.71 -24.57 -6.30
C LYS A 57 25.18 -24.18 -6.35
N PHE A 58 25.48 -22.87 -6.25
CA PHE A 58 26.86 -22.39 -6.31
C PHE A 58 27.68 -22.93 -5.14
N GLN A 59 27.14 -22.87 -3.92
CA GLN A 59 27.80 -23.38 -2.72
C GLN A 59 28.07 -24.89 -2.82
N ALA A 60 27.12 -25.68 -3.33
CA ALA A 60 27.32 -27.11 -3.54
C ALA A 60 28.40 -27.42 -4.59
N GLU A 61 28.43 -26.70 -5.72
CA GLU A 61 29.47 -26.84 -6.75
C GLU A 61 30.85 -26.46 -6.21
N TYR A 62 30.94 -25.37 -5.43
CA TYR A 62 32.17 -24.90 -4.80
C TYR A 62 32.66 -25.86 -3.70
N GLU A 63 31.76 -26.38 -2.86
CA GLU A 63 32.09 -27.38 -1.85
C GLU A 63 32.54 -28.71 -2.50
N ALA A 64 31.85 -29.16 -3.55
CA ALA A 64 32.25 -30.36 -4.29
C ALA A 64 33.66 -30.21 -4.88
N LEU A 65 33.98 -29.05 -5.44
CA LEU A 65 35.33 -28.72 -5.92
C LEU A 65 36.35 -28.78 -4.77
N ALA A 66 36.07 -28.12 -3.65
CA ALA A 66 36.98 -28.09 -2.50
C ALA A 66 37.19 -29.48 -1.85
N ASN A 67 36.13 -30.28 -1.74
CA ASN A 67 36.17 -31.64 -1.22
C ASN A 67 36.88 -32.60 -2.17
N ASP A 68 36.70 -32.46 -3.49
CA ASP A 68 37.46 -33.23 -4.49
C ASP A 68 38.96 -32.92 -4.36
N ILE A 69 39.35 -31.65 -4.25
CA ILE A 69 40.75 -31.22 -4.09
C ILE A 69 41.41 -31.83 -2.82
N ILE A 70 40.66 -32.29 -1.82
CA ILE A 70 41.23 -32.93 -0.61
C ILE A 70 41.48 -34.44 -0.80
N LYS A 71 40.79 -35.11 -1.74
CA LYS A 71 40.93 -36.56 -1.97
C LYS A 71 42.30 -36.95 -2.56
N LYS A 72 42.77 -38.15 -2.24
CA LYS A 72 44.05 -38.71 -2.75
C LYS A 72 43.97 -39.09 -4.23
N ASP A 73 42.77 -39.38 -4.73
CA ASP A 73 42.43 -39.87 -6.06
C ASP A 73 41.57 -38.86 -6.85
N SER A 74 41.59 -37.59 -6.46
CA SER A 74 40.86 -36.49 -7.11
C SER A 74 41.04 -36.48 -8.64
N PHE A 75 39.91 -36.44 -9.34
CA PHE A 75 39.87 -36.30 -10.79
C PHE A 75 40.43 -34.94 -11.23
N VAL A 76 40.14 -33.87 -10.48
CA VAL A 76 40.65 -32.51 -10.70
C VAL A 76 42.17 -32.45 -10.54
N LYS A 77 42.75 -33.11 -9.52
CA LYS A 77 44.22 -33.24 -9.36
C LYS A 77 44.89 -33.99 -10.50
N THR A 78 44.22 -35.02 -11.03
CA THR A 78 44.79 -35.94 -12.02
C THR A 78 44.83 -35.34 -13.43
N ILE A 79 43.89 -34.44 -13.77
CA ILE A 79 43.79 -33.82 -15.10
C ILE A 79 44.50 -32.46 -15.18
N LEU A 80 44.46 -31.63 -14.14
CA LEU A 80 44.97 -30.25 -14.23
C LEU A 80 46.42 -30.07 -13.75
N GLY A 81 46.95 -31.00 -12.93
CA GLY A 81 48.32 -30.97 -12.41
C GLY A 81 48.61 -29.78 -11.46
N PHE A 82 49.06 -30.08 -10.22
CA PHE A 82 49.49 -29.14 -9.13
C PHE A 82 48.35 -28.56 -8.24
N ASP A 83 48.47 -28.08 -6.99
CA ASP A 83 49.46 -27.93 -5.87
C ASP A 83 48.60 -27.72 -4.57
N PRO A 84 49.00 -28.17 -3.36
CA PRO A 84 48.38 -27.75 -2.08
C PRO A 84 48.17 -26.23 -1.85
N GLU A 85 48.84 -25.33 -2.58
CA GLU A 85 48.56 -23.88 -2.56
C GLU A 85 47.13 -23.50 -3.03
N LEU A 86 46.44 -24.35 -3.79
CA LEU A 86 45.09 -24.05 -4.30
C LEU A 86 44.03 -23.97 -3.20
N ARG A 87 44.21 -24.68 -2.07
CA ARG A 87 43.33 -24.53 -0.91
C ARG A 87 43.48 -23.15 -0.27
N ASN A 88 44.73 -22.70 -0.11
CA ASN A 88 45.00 -21.35 0.37
C ASN A 88 44.47 -20.31 -0.64
N LEU A 89 44.55 -20.58 -1.95
CA LEU A 89 43.96 -19.71 -2.98
C LEU A 89 42.43 -19.64 -2.93
N LEU A 90 41.74 -20.74 -2.60
CA LEU A 90 40.29 -20.75 -2.40
C LEU A 90 39.91 -19.97 -1.13
N ASP A 91 40.66 -20.15 -0.04
CA ASP A 91 40.50 -19.39 1.19
C ASP A 91 40.85 -17.89 0.98
N ASP A 92 41.86 -17.57 0.15
CA ASP A 92 42.24 -16.21 -0.27
C ASP A 92 41.23 -15.61 -1.29
N ALA A 93 40.42 -16.44 -1.92
CA ALA A 93 39.35 -16.06 -2.86
C ALA A 93 37.97 -16.03 -2.18
N SER A 94 37.91 -15.93 -0.85
CA SER A 94 36.66 -15.82 -0.07
C SER A 94 35.72 -14.73 -0.60
N PHE A 95 36.25 -13.66 -1.18
CA PHE A 95 35.45 -12.62 -1.82
C PHE A 95 34.58 -13.13 -2.99
N ILE A 96 35.06 -14.12 -3.76
CA ILE A 96 34.31 -14.73 -4.88
C ILE A 96 33.20 -15.61 -4.31
N GLU A 97 33.49 -16.39 -3.27
CA GLU A 97 32.51 -17.20 -2.55
C GLU A 97 31.40 -16.31 -1.99
N HIS A 98 31.76 -15.24 -1.28
CA HIS A 98 30.81 -14.28 -0.72
C HIS A 98 29.99 -13.54 -1.79
N ALA A 99 30.61 -13.16 -2.90
CA ALA A 99 29.90 -12.47 -3.97
C ALA A 99 28.89 -13.37 -4.66
N LEU A 100 29.29 -14.58 -5.06
CA LEU A 100 28.44 -15.48 -5.86
C LEU A 100 27.48 -16.31 -5.01
N GLY A 101 27.92 -16.74 -3.82
CA GLY A 101 27.17 -17.59 -2.89
C GLY A 101 26.67 -16.87 -1.64
N GLY A 102 26.82 -15.56 -1.53
CA GLY A 102 26.38 -14.80 -0.36
C GLY A 102 27.27 -15.00 0.87
N LEU A 103 27.01 -14.20 1.90
CA LEU A 103 27.70 -14.34 3.19
C LEU A 103 27.14 -15.52 3.99
N VAL A 104 25.83 -15.79 3.85
CA VAL A 104 25.16 -16.86 4.58
C VAL A 104 25.40 -18.20 3.89
N GLY A 105 25.82 -19.21 4.66
CA GLY A 105 26.21 -20.52 4.16
C GLY A 105 27.65 -20.59 3.64
N SER A 106 28.46 -19.53 3.80
CA SER A 106 29.87 -19.59 3.46
C SER A 106 30.59 -20.68 4.27
N ARG A 107 31.62 -21.29 3.67
CA ARG A 107 32.30 -22.47 4.24
C ARG A 107 32.99 -22.19 5.57
N GLN A 108 33.47 -20.97 5.78
CA GLN A 108 34.16 -20.56 7.00
C GLN A 108 33.77 -19.14 7.39
N PRO A 109 33.70 -18.84 8.69
CA PRO A 109 33.59 -17.47 9.14
C PRO A 109 34.88 -16.71 8.82
N ASP A 110 34.75 -15.46 8.41
CA ASP A 110 35.87 -14.56 8.11
C ASP A 110 35.78 -13.30 8.98
N ASN A 111 36.82 -13.09 9.79
CA ASN A 111 36.93 -11.95 10.70
C ASN A 111 37.92 -10.88 10.21
N ALA A 112 38.53 -11.07 9.03
CA ALA A 112 39.59 -10.23 8.47
C ALA A 112 40.75 -10.00 9.46
N GLY A 113 41.10 -11.04 10.23
CA GLY A 113 42.17 -10.98 11.24
C GLY A 113 41.83 -10.20 12.51
N THR A 114 40.61 -9.67 12.65
CA THR A 114 40.18 -8.89 13.82
C THR A 114 39.01 -9.57 14.52
N PRO A 115 39.12 -9.93 15.82
CA PRO A 115 38.02 -10.53 16.57
C PRO A 115 36.71 -9.76 16.42
N TYR A 116 35.60 -10.49 16.29
CA TYR A 116 34.30 -9.87 16.14
C TYR A 116 33.90 -9.10 17.41
N THR A 117 33.48 -7.85 17.21
CA THR A 117 32.82 -7.00 18.19
C THR A 117 31.93 -6.03 17.44
N LEU A 118 30.88 -5.52 18.09
CA LEU A 118 30.29 -4.25 17.68
C LEU A 118 31.19 -3.11 18.18
N THR A 119 31.36 -2.06 17.39
CA THR A 119 32.29 -0.96 17.68
C THR A 119 31.57 0.24 18.29
N GLU A 120 32.31 1.17 18.90
CA GLU A 120 31.72 2.40 19.45
C GLU A 120 31.11 3.28 18.36
N GLU A 121 31.72 3.31 17.17
CA GLU A 121 31.16 3.98 15.98
C GLU A 121 29.84 3.34 15.54
N PHE A 122 29.71 2.01 15.69
CA PHE A 122 28.45 1.34 15.40
C PHE A 122 27.33 1.75 16.36
N VAL A 123 27.65 1.91 17.65
CA VAL A 123 26.69 2.43 18.64
C VAL A 123 26.26 3.85 18.25
N GLU A 124 27.21 4.70 17.85
CA GLU A 124 26.94 6.08 17.48
C GLU A 124 26.00 6.20 16.27
N VAL A 125 26.30 5.50 15.16
CA VAL A 125 25.47 5.61 13.95
C VAL A 125 24.07 4.97 14.10
N TYR A 126 23.85 4.18 15.16
CA TYR A 126 22.54 3.60 15.50
C TYR A 126 21.72 4.42 16.50
N ARG A 127 22.18 5.63 16.90
CA ARG A 127 21.39 6.58 17.71
C ARG A 127 20.28 7.23 16.89
N MET A 128 19.29 6.43 16.52
CA MET A 128 18.20 6.78 15.62
C MET A 128 16.93 7.22 16.37
N HIS A 129 17.07 7.82 17.54
CA HIS A 129 15.95 8.32 18.36
C HIS A 129 14.94 9.21 17.59
N PRO A 130 15.34 10.04 16.61
CA PRO A 130 14.40 10.81 15.78
C PRO A 130 13.41 10.00 14.92
N LEU A 131 13.55 8.66 14.84
CA LEU A 131 12.54 7.80 14.21
C LEU A 131 11.27 7.68 15.06
N MET A 132 11.38 7.88 16.37
CA MET A 132 10.24 7.82 17.30
C MET A 132 9.32 9.02 17.08
N ARG A 133 8.01 8.79 17.11
CA ARG A 133 6.99 9.86 17.07
C ARG A 133 6.76 10.44 18.46
N ASP A 134 5.93 11.48 18.55
CA ASP A 134 5.47 11.99 19.84
C ASP A 134 4.34 11.12 20.43
N SER A 135 3.55 10.48 19.58
CA SER A 135 2.44 9.60 19.94
C SER A 135 2.36 8.36 19.06
N VAL A 136 1.72 7.32 19.59
CA VAL A 136 1.20 6.17 18.84
C VAL A 136 -0.26 6.45 18.51
N GLU A 137 -0.51 6.80 17.25
CA GLU A 137 -1.85 6.83 16.68
C GLU A 137 -2.29 5.40 16.40
N VAL A 138 -3.40 4.97 17.01
CA VAL A 138 -3.97 3.63 16.86
C VAL A 138 -5.20 3.70 15.97
N TYR A 139 -5.28 2.78 15.02
CA TYR A 139 -6.33 2.69 14.02
C TYR A 139 -7.05 1.34 14.13
N ASP A 140 -8.35 1.35 13.80
CA ASP A 140 -9.08 0.11 13.56
C ASP A 140 -8.64 -0.50 12.23
N ILE A 141 -8.55 -1.83 12.16
CA ILE A 141 -8.04 -2.53 10.97
C ILE A 141 -8.88 -2.15 9.74
N GLY A 142 -8.21 -1.59 8.73
CA GLY A 142 -8.82 -1.11 7.50
C GLY A 142 -9.14 0.38 7.47
N SER A 143 -9.14 1.06 8.61
CA SER A 143 -9.41 2.49 8.74
C SER A 143 -8.14 3.33 8.68
N ASN A 144 -8.22 4.55 8.16
CA ASN A 144 -7.17 5.57 8.35
C ASN A 144 -7.57 6.65 9.37
N MET A 145 -8.69 6.46 10.08
CA MET A 145 -9.18 7.37 11.10
C MET A 145 -8.61 6.96 12.46
N VAL A 146 -7.98 7.91 13.14
CA VAL A 146 -7.43 7.69 14.48
C VAL A 146 -8.57 7.31 15.43
N SER A 147 -8.44 6.12 16.03
CA SER A 147 -9.35 5.61 17.05
C SER A 147 -8.93 6.11 18.44
N THR A 148 -7.62 6.04 18.72
CA THR A 148 -7.02 6.60 19.94
C THR A 148 -5.59 7.07 19.67
N SER A 149 -5.16 8.09 20.40
CA SER A 149 -3.79 8.62 20.37
C SER A 149 -3.17 8.44 21.75
N ILE A 150 -2.02 7.77 21.81
CA ILE A 150 -1.32 7.45 23.07
C ILE A 150 0.04 8.16 23.05
N SER A 151 0.34 8.98 24.06
CA SER A 151 1.66 9.62 24.19
C SER A 151 2.74 8.55 24.23
N LEU A 152 3.85 8.72 23.48
CA LEU A 152 4.88 7.68 23.41
C LEU A 152 5.61 7.48 24.76
N GLU A 153 5.55 8.48 25.64
CA GLU A 153 6.05 8.35 27.02
C GLU A 153 5.24 7.34 27.85
N ASP A 154 3.95 7.21 27.55
CA ASP A 154 3.00 6.31 28.23
C ASP A 154 3.09 4.87 27.69
N THR A 155 3.80 4.62 26.59
CA THR A 155 3.97 3.27 26.03
C THR A 155 5.14 2.50 26.63
N ARG A 156 5.63 2.91 27.80
CA ARG A 156 6.86 2.41 28.42
C ARG A 156 6.59 1.65 29.70
N ASN A 157 7.52 0.76 30.05
CA ASN A 157 7.50 0.00 31.30
C ASN A 157 6.18 -0.79 31.46
N GLY A 158 5.60 -0.84 32.66
CA GLY A 158 4.39 -1.62 32.93
C GLY A 158 3.17 -1.20 32.11
N TYR A 159 3.07 0.07 31.70
CA TYR A 159 1.96 0.57 30.89
C TYR A 159 1.89 -0.05 29.49
N ALA A 160 3.02 -0.54 28.96
CA ALA A 160 3.07 -1.17 27.65
C ALA A 160 2.23 -2.47 27.58
N GLU A 161 2.18 -3.24 28.67
CA GLU A 161 1.40 -4.48 28.74
C GLU A 161 -0.11 -4.20 28.78
N ASP A 162 -0.51 -3.13 29.48
CA ASP A 162 -1.91 -2.68 29.49
C ASP A 162 -2.33 -2.25 28.08
N ILE A 163 -1.50 -1.48 27.37
CA ILE A 163 -1.77 -1.05 25.99
C ILE A 163 -1.88 -2.26 25.05
N LEU A 164 -0.99 -3.24 25.16
CA LEU A 164 -1.06 -4.44 24.31
C LEU A 164 -2.35 -5.23 24.58
N THR A 165 -2.79 -5.29 25.83
CA THR A 165 -4.04 -5.95 26.24
C THR A 165 -5.27 -5.18 25.75
N GLU A 166 -5.27 -3.85 25.86
CA GLU A 166 -6.39 -2.98 25.51
C GLU A 166 -6.55 -2.79 24.00
N GLN A 167 -5.45 -2.59 23.28
CA GLN A 167 -5.47 -2.27 21.86
C GLN A 167 -5.37 -3.51 20.98
N GLY A 168 -4.70 -4.57 21.44
CA GLY A 168 -4.44 -5.76 20.64
C GLY A 168 -3.23 -5.58 19.71
N GLY A 169 -2.45 -6.66 19.54
CA GLY A 169 -1.26 -6.64 18.69
C GLY A 169 -1.57 -6.43 17.21
N ASP A 170 -2.71 -6.95 16.74
CA ASP A 170 -3.23 -6.78 15.39
C ASP A 170 -3.45 -5.30 15.03
N ARG A 171 -4.18 -4.56 15.87
CA ARG A 171 -4.42 -3.11 15.66
C ARG A 171 -3.13 -2.31 15.75
N LEU A 172 -2.24 -2.64 16.69
CA LEU A 172 -0.93 -1.97 16.80
C LEU A 172 -0.06 -2.21 15.56
N TRP A 173 0.04 -3.46 15.08
CA TRP A 173 0.76 -3.77 13.83
C TRP A 173 0.17 -3.07 12.63
N TYR A 174 -1.16 -3.06 12.49
CA TYR A 174 -1.84 -2.31 11.44
C TYR A 174 -1.48 -0.82 11.50
N SER A 175 -1.56 -0.24 12.69
CA SER A 175 -1.27 1.18 12.93
C SER A 175 0.16 1.54 12.55
N PHE A 176 1.14 0.73 12.95
CA PHE A 176 2.53 0.92 12.54
C PHE A 176 2.73 0.72 11.04
N GLY A 177 2.03 -0.24 10.43
CA GLY A 177 2.13 -0.53 9.00
C GLY A 177 1.65 0.60 8.09
N ILE A 178 0.65 1.37 8.50
CA ILE A 178 0.07 2.46 7.69
C ILE A 178 0.64 3.85 8.00
N THR A 179 1.57 3.97 8.95
CA THR A 179 2.10 5.26 9.40
C THR A 179 3.62 5.37 9.17
N HIS A 180 4.11 6.58 8.89
CA HIS A 180 5.55 6.83 8.66
C HIS A 180 6.31 7.17 9.95
N PRO A 181 7.52 6.64 10.18
CA PRO A 181 8.33 7.03 11.34
C PRO A 181 8.78 8.50 11.22
N GLY A 182 9.36 9.05 12.29
CA GLY A 182 10.04 10.34 12.23
C GLY A 182 11.24 10.31 11.28
N SER A 183 11.71 11.49 10.85
CA SER A 183 12.87 11.61 9.96
C SER A 183 14.17 11.75 10.76
N LEU A 184 15.27 11.14 10.30
CA LEU A 184 16.60 11.31 10.89
C LEU A 184 17.21 12.64 10.44
N THR A 185 16.73 13.75 11.01
CA THR A 185 17.17 15.11 10.72
C THR A 185 17.34 15.95 11.98
N LEU A 186 18.04 17.08 11.85
CA LEU A 186 18.15 18.06 12.93
C LEU A 186 16.78 18.65 13.30
N ASN A 187 16.63 19.01 14.57
CA ASN A 187 15.39 19.52 15.17
C ASN A 187 14.20 18.54 15.10
N ASN A 188 14.47 17.23 15.09
CA ASN A 188 13.44 16.17 15.14
C ASN A 188 13.68 15.15 16.28
N TYR A 189 14.39 15.54 17.34
CA TYR A 189 14.60 14.66 18.50
C TYR A 189 13.35 14.72 19.42
N PRO A 190 12.72 13.59 19.79
CA PRO A 190 11.48 13.60 20.58
C PRO A 190 11.63 14.33 21.91
N GLU A 191 10.68 15.20 22.25
CA GLU A 191 10.81 16.06 23.42
C GLU A 191 10.77 15.26 24.74
N PHE A 192 9.95 14.20 24.82
CA PHE A 192 9.87 13.37 26.02
C PHE A 192 11.21 12.67 26.36
N LEU A 193 12.08 12.42 25.37
CA LEU A 193 13.42 11.87 25.60
C LEU A 193 14.38 12.87 26.22
N ARG A 194 14.08 14.17 26.17
CA ARG A 194 14.90 15.24 26.78
C ARG A 194 14.59 15.46 28.26
N ASN A 195 13.55 14.80 28.77
CA ASN A 195 13.19 14.77 30.19
C ASN A 195 12.70 13.35 30.56
N LEU A 196 13.50 12.35 30.22
CA LEU A 196 13.13 10.97 30.30
C LEU A 196 13.25 10.41 31.72
N ASP A 197 12.13 9.97 32.30
CA ASP A 197 12.17 9.25 33.58
C ASP A 197 12.77 7.85 33.41
N ILE A 198 13.83 7.58 34.18
CA ILE A 198 14.48 6.28 34.26
C ILE A 198 14.32 5.76 35.69
N PRO A 199 13.62 4.63 35.89
CA PRO A 199 13.42 4.05 37.21
C PRO A 199 14.74 3.92 37.98
N LEU A 200 14.73 4.38 39.24
CA LEU A 200 15.88 4.36 40.18
C LEU A 200 17.05 5.31 39.83
N VAL A 201 17.04 5.96 38.67
CA VAL A 201 18.07 6.93 38.24
C VAL A 201 17.54 8.37 38.32
N GLY A 202 16.28 8.58 37.98
CA GLY A 202 15.64 9.90 37.83
C GLY A 202 15.67 10.38 36.39
N ASN A 203 15.28 11.65 36.18
CA ASN A 203 15.11 12.20 34.84
C ASN A 203 16.47 12.48 34.17
N ILE A 204 16.57 12.09 32.90
CA ILE A 204 17.74 12.37 32.05
C ILE A 204 17.33 13.10 30.77
N ASP A 205 18.23 13.93 30.25
CA ASP A 205 18.13 14.44 28.88
C ASP A 205 18.92 13.50 27.96
N LEU A 206 18.24 12.60 27.26
CA LEU A 206 18.88 11.60 26.41
C LEU A 206 19.62 12.24 25.22
N ALA A 207 19.12 13.35 24.68
CA ALA A 207 19.81 14.07 23.61
C ALA A 207 21.15 14.63 24.08
N THR A 208 21.20 15.16 25.31
CA THR A 208 22.46 15.58 25.94
C THR A 208 23.36 14.38 26.24
N VAL A 209 22.80 13.29 26.77
CA VAL A 209 23.54 12.07 27.10
C VAL A 209 24.20 11.48 25.85
N ASP A 210 23.51 11.39 24.71
CA ASP A 210 24.05 10.89 23.46
C ASP A 210 25.37 11.62 23.10
N ILE A 211 25.31 12.96 23.01
CA ILE A 211 26.49 13.80 22.70
C ILE A 211 27.63 13.62 23.72
N VAL A 212 27.31 13.56 25.01
CA VAL A 212 28.33 13.41 26.06
C VAL A 212 28.97 12.04 26.01
N ARG A 213 28.20 10.97 25.75
CA ARG A 213 28.71 9.60 25.69
C ARG A 213 29.66 9.39 24.52
N ASP A 214 29.39 9.99 23.36
CA ASP A 214 30.29 9.84 22.20
C ASP A 214 31.64 10.52 22.49
N ARG A 215 31.60 11.72 23.09
CA ARG A 215 32.80 12.43 23.53
C ARG A 215 33.56 11.66 24.62
N GLU A 216 32.86 11.10 25.60
CA GLU A 216 33.44 10.32 26.69
C GLU A 216 34.12 9.05 26.19
N ARG A 217 33.50 8.37 25.23
CA ARG A 217 34.00 7.11 24.64
C ARG A 217 35.08 7.32 23.58
N GLY A 218 35.40 8.57 23.27
CA GLY A 218 36.44 8.92 22.29
C GLY A 218 36.02 8.69 20.84
N VAL A 219 34.71 8.63 20.56
CA VAL A 219 34.20 8.59 19.19
C VAL A 219 34.62 9.90 18.49
N PRO A 220 35.23 9.84 17.29
CA PRO A 220 35.63 11.03 16.57
C PRO A 220 34.46 11.98 16.31
N ARG A 221 34.72 13.29 16.40
CA ARG A 221 33.77 14.32 15.93
C ARG A 221 33.55 14.18 14.43
N TYR A 222 32.43 14.72 13.94
CA TYR A 222 31.92 14.47 12.59
C TYR A 222 32.96 14.57 11.47
N ASN A 223 33.74 15.66 11.40
CA ASN A 223 34.68 15.84 10.29
C ASN A 223 35.87 14.87 10.35
N GLU A 224 36.34 14.57 11.56
CA GLU A 224 37.39 13.57 11.76
C GLU A 224 36.88 12.15 11.52
N PHE A 225 35.65 11.86 11.96
CA PHE A 225 34.95 10.61 11.68
C PHE A 225 34.94 10.35 10.17
N ARG A 226 34.49 11.34 9.36
CA ARG A 226 34.48 11.26 7.90
C ARG A 226 35.84 10.96 7.31
N ARG A 227 36.91 11.60 7.79
CA ARG A 227 38.28 11.32 7.32
C ARG A 227 38.69 9.87 7.58
N GLN A 228 38.39 9.34 8.77
CA GLN A 228 38.80 7.99 9.15
C GLN A 228 38.10 6.89 8.34
N ILE A 229 36.87 7.15 7.88
CA ILE A 229 36.13 6.25 6.97
C ILE A 229 36.34 6.58 5.49
N GLY A 230 37.28 7.47 5.15
CA GLY A 230 37.65 7.79 3.77
C GLY A 230 36.68 8.71 3.02
N LEU A 231 35.72 9.34 3.71
CA LEU A 231 34.83 10.34 3.13
C LEU A 231 35.49 11.73 3.07
N ASN A 232 35.06 12.55 2.11
CA ASN A 232 35.51 13.94 2.03
C ASN A 232 35.05 14.72 3.27
N PRO A 233 35.95 15.41 4.00
CA PRO A 233 35.54 16.30 5.07
C PRO A 233 34.78 17.51 4.50
N ILE A 234 33.89 18.08 5.30
CA ILE A 234 33.29 19.39 4.98
C ILE A 234 34.29 20.51 5.26
N THR A 235 34.14 21.63 4.57
CA THR A 235 35.02 22.80 4.71
C THR A 235 34.31 24.03 5.27
N LYS A 236 32.98 24.03 5.23
CA LYS A 236 32.11 25.10 5.72
C LYS A 236 30.73 24.54 6.10
N PHE A 237 29.99 25.24 6.95
CA PHE A 237 28.67 24.79 7.40
C PHE A 237 27.63 24.72 6.27
N GLU A 238 27.82 25.51 5.22
CA GLU A 238 26.99 25.50 4.00
C GLU A 238 27.05 24.18 3.23
N ASP A 239 28.07 23.35 3.48
CA ASP A 239 28.14 22.00 2.92
C ASP A 239 27.09 21.07 3.56
N LEU A 240 26.56 21.42 4.75
CA LEU A 240 25.50 20.69 5.44
C LEU A 240 24.11 21.26 5.17
N THR A 241 23.97 22.59 5.17
CA THR A 241 22.66 23.24 5.00
C THR A 241 22.77 24.65 4.46
N THR A 242 21.81 25.04 3.63
CA THR A 242 21.63 26.40 3.13
C THR A 242 20.46 27.13 3.80
N GLU A 243 19.77 26.50 4.75
CA GLU A 243 18.67 27.12 5.51
C GLU A 243 19.24 28.18 6.47
N PRO A 244 18.89 29.48 6.30
CA PRO A 244 19.58 30.57 7.00
C PRO A 244 19.57 30.46 8.52
N VAL A 245 18.46 30.05 9.13
CA VAL A 245 18.30 30.02 10.59
C VAL A 245 19.12 28.89 11.20
N LEU A 246 19.07 27.70 10.62
CA LEU A 246 19.85 26.54 11.02
C LEU A 246 21.35 26.78 10.82
N LEU A 247 21.72 27.37 9.68
CA LEU A 247 23.09 27.72 9.37
C LEU A 247 23.67 28.69 10.41
N GLU A 248 22.95 29.76 10.74
CA GLU A 248 23.35 30.71 11.79
C GLU A 248 23.50 30.01 13.15
N LYS A 249 22.52 29.16 13.51
CA LYS A 249 22.52 28.40 14.78
C LYS A 249 23.74 27.47 14.89
N LEU A 250 24.04 26.70 13.84
CA LEU A 250 25.20 25.81 13.81
C LEU A 250 26.52 26.58 13.92
N LYS A 251 26.67 27.66 13.14
CA LYS A 251 27.84 28.55 13.21
C LYS A 251 28.01 29.14 14.60
N ARG A 252 26.93 29.56 15.25
CA ARG A 252 26.99 30.09 16.61
C ARG A 252 27.41 29.04 17.63
N ILE A 253 26.77 27.86 17.63
CA ILE A 253 27.02 26.77 18.60
C ILE A 253 28.47 26.28 18.49
N TYR A 254 28.96 26.09 17.27
CA TYR A 254 30.30 25.55 17.01
C TYR A 254 31.35 26.63 16.78
N SER A 255 31.05 27.91 17.04
CA SER A 255 31.96 29.04 16.83
C SER A 255 32.53 29.13 15.40
N ASN A 256 31.71 28.77 14.41
CA ASN A 256 32.03 28.69 12.99
C ASN A 256 33.24 27.80 12.68
N ASP A 257 33.47 26.77 13.51
CA ASP A 257 34.53 25.77 13.36
C ASP A 257 33.91 24.39 13.08
N VAL A 258 34.08 23.89 11.85
CA VAL A 258 33.50 22.62 11.40
C VAL A 258 34.11 21.40 12.09
N GLU A 259 35.33 21.50 12.63
CA GLU A 259 35.98 20.40 13.36
C GLU A 259 35.33 20.14 14.73
N LYS A 260 34.54 21.09 15.22
CA LYS A 260 33.84 20.96 16.50
C LYS A 260 32.48 20.27 16.39
N ILE A 261 31.98 19.99 15.19
CA ILE A 261 30.66 19.38 15.02
C ILE A 261 30.66 17.95 15.60
N ASP A 262 29.79 17.67 16.56
CA ASP A 262 29.64 16.31 17.11
C ASP A 262 29.13 15.34 16.05
N ALA A 263 29.53 14.06 16.13
CA ALA A 263 29.21 13.05 15.11
C ALA A 263 27.70 12.94 14.86
N LEU A 264 26.88 12.82 15.91
CA LEU A 264 25.42 12.74 15.82
C LEU A 264 24.83 13.97 15.11
N VAL A 265 25.29 15.16 15.47
CA VAL A 265 24.80 16.42 14.89
C VAL A 265 25.15 16.50 13.41
N GLY A 266 26.37 16.14 13.03
CA GLY A 266 26.80 16.13 11.63
C GLY A 266 26.01 15.12 10.80
N GLN A 267 25.82 13.90 11.29
CA GLN A 267 25.05 12.85 10.61
C GLN A 267 23.58 13.23 10.40
N LEU A 268 22.92 13.81 11.42
CA LEU A 268 21.55 14.31 11.29
C LEU A 268 21.45 15.55 10.38
N ALA A 269 22.55 16.27 10.16
CA ALA A 269 22.63 17.41 9.26
C ALA A 269 22.83 17.01 7.78
N GLU A 270 23.24 15.76 7.48
CA GLU A 270 23.41 15.28 6.12
C GLU A 270 22.06 15.06 5.43
N THR A 271 21.33 16.12 5.04
CA THR A 271 19.99 15.98 4.43
C THR A 271 20.03 15.74 2.92
N VAL A 272 21.17 15.97 2.26
CA VAL A 272 21.38 15.60 0.86
C VAL A 272 21.85 14.14 0.81
N ARG A 273 21.00 13.26 0.29
CA ARG A 273 21.18 11.80 0.31
C ARG A 273 20.78 11.19 -1.03
N PRO A 274 21.25 9.97 -1.37
CA PRO A 274 20.66 9.19 -2.45
C PRO A 274 19.16 9.00 -2.24
N GLU A 275 18.41 8.90 -3.33
CA GLU A 275 16.97 8.63 -3.28
C GLU A 275 16.69 7.34 -2.49
N GLY A 276 15.72 7.41 -1.57
CA GLY A 276 15.29 6.30 -0.72
C GLY A 276 16.05 6.14 0.60
N PHE A 277 17.12 6.89 0.86
CA PHE A 277 17.92 6.77 2.08
C PHE A 277 17.33 7.56 3.25
N ALA A 278 17.07 6.89 4.38
CA ALA A 278 16.62 7.53 5.62
C ALA A 278 17.76 8.19 6.41
N PHE A 279 19.03 7.88 6.14
CA PHE A 279 20.21 8.50 6.78
C PHE A 279 21.33 8.75 5.75
N GLY A 280 22.29 9.60 6.12
CA GLY A 280 23.35 10.05 5.22
C GLY A 280 24.51 9.05 5.04
N GLU A 281 25.46 9.43 4.17
CA GLU A 281 26.58 8.58 3.76
C GLU A 281 27.49 8.18 4.93
N THR A 282 27.69 9.06 5.92
CA THR A 282 28.56 8.75 7.06
C THR A 282 28.06 7.56 7.86
N ALA A 283 26.75 7.56 8.19
CA ALA A 283 26.12 6.44 8.89
C ALA A 283 26.11 5.17 8.03
N PHE A 284 25.85 5.32 6.73
CA PHE A 284 25.80 4.21 5.77
C PHE A 284 27.10 3.41 5.69
N GLN A 285 28.28 4.06 5.66
CA GLN A 285 29.57 3.36 5.57
C GLN A 285 29.81 2.42 6.76
N ILE A 286 29.49 2.86 7.97
CA ILE A 286 29.60 2.04 9.18
C ILE A 286 28.52 0.96 9.21
N PHE A 287 27.30 1.32 8.81
CA PHE A 287 26.17 0.42 8.76
C PHE A 287 26.43 -0.79 7.85
N ILE A 288 26.85 -0.57 6.60
CA ILE A 288 27.00 -1.64 5.62
C ILE A 288 28.13 -2.60 5.99
N MET A 289 29.24 -2.06 6.51
CA MET A 289 30.34 -2.88 7.02
C MET A 289 29.87 -3.77 8.17
N ASN A 290 29.18 -3.21 9.15
CA ASN A 290 28.72 -3.97 10.32
C ASN A 290 27.59 -4.95 9.97
N ALA A 291 26.71 -4.62 9.01
CA ALA A 291 25.70 -5.53 8.51
C ALA A 291 26.32 -6.80 7.94
N SER A 292 27.35 -6.66 7.09
CA SER A 292 28.08 -7.81 6.56
C SER A 292 28.85 -8.55 7.65
N ARG A 293 29.56 -7.83 8.55
CA ARG A 293 30.35 -8.45 9.63
C ARG A 293 29.52 -9.31 10.58
N ARG A 294 28.29 -8.91 10.90
CA ARG A 294 27.37 -9.69 11.74
C ARG A 294 27.02 -11.07 11.16
N LEU A 295 27.06 -11.22 9.84
CA LEU A 295 26.77 -12.49 9.16
C LEU A 295 28.05 -13.31 8.97
N ILE A 296 29.03 -12.73 8.27
CA ILE A 296 30.25 -13.43 7.83
C ILE A 296 31.15 -13.91 8.98
N THR A 297 31.05 -13.31 10.18
CA THR A 297 31.90 -13.71 11.32
C THR A 297 31.27 -14.78 12.21
N ASP A 298 29.96 -15.03 12.07
CA ASP A 298 29.24 -15.97 12.92
C ASP A 298 29.23 -17.37 12.30
N ARG A 299 29.67 -18.36 13.08
CA ARG A 299 29.64 -19.76 12.67
C ARG A 299 28.24 -20.24 12.29
N PHE A 300 27.18 -19.74 12.95
CA PHE A 300 25.80 -20.17 12.76
C PHE A 300 25.14 -19.59 11.51
N TYR A 301 25.75 -18.57 10.89
CA TYR A 301 25.36 -18.06 9.57
C TYR A 301 26.30 -18.54 8.47
N THR A 302 27.41 -19.18 8.79
CA THR A 302 28.41 -19.66 7.84
C THR A 302 28.51 -21.19 7.90
N LYS A 303 29.60 -21.73 8.43
CA LYS A 303 29.93 -23.17 8.41
C LYS A 303 28.92 -24.09 9.11
N ASP A 304 28.11 -23.57 10.03
CA ASP A 304 27.08 -24.32 10.75
C ASP A 304 25.66 -23.93 10.31
N TYR A 305 25.49 -23.20 9.20
CA TYR A 305 24.19 -22.97 8.57
C TYR A 305 23.78 -24.21 7.75
N THR A 306 23.59 -25.34 8.44
CA THR A 306 23.34 -26.65 7.82
C THR A 306 22.13 -27.37 8.42
N PRO A 307 21.54 -28.35 7.72
CA PRO A 307 20.41 -29.13 8.24
C PRO A 307 20.73 -29.87 9.55
N GLU A 308 21.98 -30.28 9.80
CA GLU A 308 22.38 -30.92 11.05
C GLU A 308 22.23 -29.96 12.24
N MET A 309 22.60 -28.69 12.04
CA MET A 309 22.54 -27.67 13.07
C MET A 309 21.14 -27.05 13.20
N TYR A 310 20.42 -26.83 12.11
CA TYR A 310 19.12 -26.15 12.10
C TYR A 310 17.90 -27.06 11.98
N THR A 311 18.07 -28.32 11.58
CA THR A 311 17.07 -29.17 10.89
C THR A 311 16.76 -28.67 9.48
N GLN A 312 16.36 -29.57 8.58
CA GLN A 312 15.96 -29.18 7.23
C GLN A 312 14.73 -28.26 7.29
N GLU A 313 13.74 -28.64 8.10
CA GLU A 313 12.51 -27.86 8.30
C GLU A 313 12.82 -26.47 8.87
N GLY A 314 13.83 -26.36 9.74
CA GLY A 314 14.29 -25.10 10.30
C GLY A 314 14.95 -24.18 9.28
N LEU A 315 15.78 -24.72 8.38
CA LEU A 315 16.36 -23.93 7.28
C LEU A 315 15.28 -23.48 6.29
N ASP A 316 14.37 -24.38 5.91
CA ASP A 316 13.27 -24.04 5.01
C ASP A 316 12.40 -22.92 5.62
N TRP A 317 12.16 -22.99 6.94
CA TRP A 317 11.50 -21.90 7.66
C TRP A 317 12.27 -20.58 7.59
N VAL A 318 13.58 -20.58 7.81
CA VAL A 318 14.37 -19.34 7.69
C VAL A 318 14.28 -18.78 6.28
N GLU A 319 14.41 -19.62 5.25
CA GLU A 319 14.50 -19.18 3.86
C GLU A 319 13.16 -18.73 3.27
N GLU A 320 12.05 -19.34 3.66
CA GLU A 320 10.74 -19.11 3.03
C GLU A 320 9.89 -18.04 3.73
N GLN A 321 10.14 -17.76 5.01
CA GLN A 321 9.31 -16.84 5.79
C GLN A 321 9.74 -15.37 5.62
N THR A 322 8.78 -14.46 5.56
CA THR A 322 8.98 -13.00 5.53
C THR A 322 8.29 -12.36 6.72
N MET A 323 8.55 -11.08 7.00
CA MET A 323 7.80 -10.37 8.05
C MET A 323 6.29 -10.39 7.76
N VAL A 324 5.89 -10.27 6.50
CA VAL A 324 4.48 -10.37 6.06
C VAL A 324 3.91 -11.76 6.35
N SER A 325 4.65 -12.85 6.07
CA SER A 325 4.16 -14.20 6.36
C SER A 325 4.05 -14.47 7.87
N ILE A 326 4.94 -13.89 8.67
CA ILE A 326 4.86 -13.92 10.14
C ILE A 326 3.62 -13.17 10.63
N LEU A 327 3.36 -11.97 10.12
CA LEU A 327 2.16 -11.20 10.49
C LEU A 327 0.87 -11.93 10.11
N ASN A 328 0.75 -12.45 8.88
CA ASN A 328 -0.42 -13.22 8.45
C ASN A 328 -0.64 -14.48 9.29
N ARG A 329 0.44 -15.14 9.76
CA ARG A 329 0.34 -16.33 10.62
C ARG A 329 -0.20 -15.99 12.01
N HIS A 330 0.26 -14.89 12.60
CA HIS A 330 -0.02 -14.56 14.00
C HIS A 330 -1.18 -13.58 14.18
N PHE A 331 -1.53 -12.83 13.14
CA PHE A 331 -2.60 -11.82 13.10
C PHE A 331 -3.40 -11.97 11.79
N PRO A 332 -4.18 -13.05 11.62
CA PRO A 332 -4.94 -13.32 10.39
C PRO A 332 -5.97 -12.21 10.05
N GLU A 333 -6.36 -11.39 11.02
CA GLU A 333 -7.17 -10.19 10.84
C GLU A 333 -6.50 -9.17 9.89
N LEU A 334 -5.18 -9.22 9.76
CA LEU A 334 -4.40 -8.36 8.86
C LEU A 334 -4.31 -8.90 7.43
N ASN A 335 -4.81 -10.11 7.14
CA ASN A 335 -4.67 -10.74 5.82
C ASN A 335 -5.13 -9.83 4.68
N THR A 336 -6.33 -9.24 4.80
CA THR A 336 -6.83 -8.27 3.82
C THR A 336 -5.92 -7.06 3.73
N SER A 337 -5.43 -6.57 4.86
CA SER A 337 -4.58 -5.39 4.93
C SER A 337 -3.17 -5.58 4.34
N LEU A 338 -2.68 -6.81 4.31
CA LEU A 338 -1.34 -7.17 3.84
C LEU A 338 -1.32 -7.67 2.39
N VAL A 339 -2.47 -7.66 1.70
CA VAL A 339 -2.57 -8.06 0.30
C VAL A 339 -1.59 -7.26 -0.58
N GLY A 340 -0.70 -7.99 -1.27
CA GLY A 340 0.31 -7.41 -2.16
C GLY A 340 1.37 -6.56 -1.46
N VAL A 341 1.46 -6.62 -0.12
CA VAL A 341 2.57 -6.04 0.63
C VAL A 341 3.74 -7.01 0.55
N ASP A 342 4.81 -6.61 -0.14
CA ASP A 342 6.01 -7.45 -0.29
C ASP A 342 6.99 -7.29 0.88
N ASN A 343 6.93 -6.16 1.59
CA ASN A 343 7.83 -5.84 2.69
C ASN A 343 7.05 -5.06 3.76
N ALA A 344 6.89 -5.65 4.95
CA ALA A 344 6.06 -5.11 6.02
C ALA A 344 6.58 -3.79 6.62
N PHE A 345 7.84 -3.43 6.38
CA PHE A 345 8.46 -2.19 6.85
C PHE A 345 8.30 -1.01 5.88
N LYS A 346 7.79 -1.26 4.68
CA LYS A 346 7.34 -0.20 3.76
C LYS A 346 5.86 0.13 4.08
N PRO A 347 5.38 1.36 3.85
CA PRO A 347 4.00 1.74 4.14
C PRO A 347 2.98 0.83 3.46
N TRP A 348 1.95 0.40 4.19
CA TRP A 348 0.91 -0.50 3.66
C TRP A 348 -0.15 0.31 2.91
N GLY A 349 -0.48 -0.11 1.69
CA GLY A 349 -1.42 0.57 0.80
C GLY A 349 -2.27 -0.39 -0.03
N LEU A 350 -3.01 0.15 -0.99
CA LEU A 350 -3.74 -0.65 -1.98
C LEU A 350 -2.77 -1.17 -3.05
N ASN A 351 -2.52 -2.47 -3.05
CA ASN A 351 -1.74 -3.15 -4.08
C ASN A 351 -2.62 -4.09 -4.91
N ILE A 352 -2.56 -4.00 -6.23
CA ILE A 352 -3.29 -4.91 -7.12
C ILE A 352 -2.30 -5.97 -7.61
N THR A 353 -2.43 -7.19 -7.11
CA THR A 353 -1.57 -8.33 -7.49
C THR A 353 -1.85 -8.79 -8.92
N ASP A 354 -0.88 -9.48 -9.52
CA ASP A 354 -0.99 -9.98 -10.90
C ASP A 354 -2.18 -10.95 -11.10
N ASP A 355 -2.51 -11.71 -10.05
CA ASP A 355 -3.60 -12.68 -10.05
C ASP A 355 -4.96 -12.11 -9.63
N TYR A 356 -5.05 -10.81 -9.29
CA TYR A 356 -6.28 -10.15 -8.84
C TYR A 356 -7.51 -10.45 -9.72
N LYS A 357 -7.32 -10.55 -11.05
CA LYS A 357 -8.41 -10.84 -11.99
C LYS A 357 -9.04 -12.23 -11.77
N ASN A 358 -8.28 -13.17 -11.22
CA ASN A 358 -8.71 -14.54 -10.96
C ASN A 358 -9.47 -14.70 -9.63
N TRP A 359 -9.46 -13.68 -8.76
CA TRP A 359 -10.07 -13.76 -7.43
C TRP A 359 -11.60 -13.86 -7.47
N ALA A 360 -12.16 -14.31 -6.34
CA ALA A 360 -13.59 -14.25 -6.09
C ALA A 360 -14.08 -12.79 -6.06
N ALA A 361 -15.35 -12.59 -6.37
CA ALA A 361 -15.99 -11.29 -6.47
C ALA A 361 -15.93 -10.52 -5.15
N CYS A 362 -16.20 -11.20 -4.04
CA CYS A 362 -16.25 -10.57 -2.72
C CYS A 362 -14.85 -10.25 -2.19
N ASP A 363 -13.84 -11.06 -2.51
CA ASP A 363 -12.45 -10.75 -2.16
C ASP A 363 -11.98 -9.48 -2.90
N LYS A 364 -12.35 -9.32 -4.18
CA LYS A 364 -12.08 -8.09 -4.95
C LYS A 364 -12.75 -6.87 -4.32
N GLU A 365 -14.02 -6.99 -3.96
CA GLU A 365 -14.76 -5.92 -3.30
C GLU A 365 -14.11 -5.53 -1.98
N GLN A 366 -13.90 -6.51 -1.10
CA GLN A 366 -13.34 -6.29 0.23
C GLN A 366 -11.96 -5.65 0.14
N HIS A 367 -11.12 -6.10 -0.81
CA HIS A 367 -9.81 -5.51 -1.04
C HIS A 367 -9.88 -4.03 -1.43
N LEU A 368 -10.71 -3.68 -2.41
CA LEU A 368 -10.88 -2.28 -2.83
C LEU A 368 -11.58 -1.42 -1.78
N TRP A 369 -12.49 -2.01 -1.01
CA TRP A 369 -13.19 -1.32 0.07
C TRP A 369 -12.26 -1.02 1.23
N VAL A 370 -11.60 -2.04 1.79
CA VAL A 370 -10.71 -1.91 2.95
C VAL A 370 -9.46 -1.13 2.57
N ASN A 371 -8.70 -1.58 1.57
CA ASN A 371 -7.39 -0.98 1.26
C ASN A 371 -7.46 0.26 0.40
N GLY A 372 -8.58 0.47 -0.31
CA GLY A 372 -8.84 1.66 -1.11
C GLY A 372 -9.69 2.67 -0.34
N ALA A 373 -10.98 2.39 -0.17
CA ALA A 373 -11.97 3.36 0.31
C ALA A 373 -11.73 3.75 1.79
N LEU A 374 -11.73 2.78 2.70
CA LEU A 374 -11.60 3.04 4.14
C LEU A 374 -10.23 3.62 4.49
N ARG A 375 -9.15 3.11 3.87
CA ARG A 375 -7.78 3.63 4.06
C ARG A 375 -7.51 5.03 3.51
N THR A 376 -8.41 5.58 2.72
CA THR A 376 -8.25 6.92 2.15
C THR A 376 -9.45 7.81 2.47
N GLN A 377 -10.17 7.47 3.55
CA GLN A 377 -11.26 8.26 4.08
C GLN A 377 -10.77 9.66 4.44
N TYR A 378 -11.60 10.66 4.16
CA TYR A 378 -11.37 12.02 4.60
C TYR A 378 -11.78 12.18 6.07
N PRO A 379 -10.96 12.84 6.89
CA PRO A 379 -11.42 13.43 8.14
C PRO A 379 -12.62 14.35 7.88
N GLN A 380 -13.54 14.45 8.84
CA GLN A 380 -14.80 15.19 8.68
C GLN A 380 -14.59 16.67 8.32
N ASP A 381 -13.53 17.27 8.85
CA ASP A 381 -13.13 18.67 8.62
C ASP A 381 -12.25 18.86 7.37
N GLU A 382 -11.84 17.77 6.71
CA GLU A 382 -11.02 17.77 5.50
C GLU A 382 -11.78 17.27 4.25
N ILE A 383 -13.09 17.08 4.34
CA ILE A 383 -13.91 16.67 3.19
C ILE A 383 -13.80 17.75 2.09
N PRO A 384 -13.33 17.40 0.88
CA PRO A 384 -13.16 18.37 -0.19
C PRO A 384 -14.50 18.94 -0.65
N ALA A 385 -14.52 20.23 -0.98
CA ALA A 385 -15.66 20.88 -1.62
C ALA A 385 -15.91 20.30 -3.02
N PHE A 386 -17.12 20.46 -3.55
CA PHE A 386 -17.42 20.07 -4.93
C PHE A 386 -16.55 20.83 -5.94
N LYS A 387 -16.19 20.17 -7.04
CA LYS A 387 -15.47 20.78 -8.17
C LYS A 387 -16.43 21.12 -9.30
N ASP A 388 -16.14 22.23 -9.99
CA ASP A 388 -16.81 22.58 -11.25
C ASP A 388 -16.46 21.56 -12.34
N VAL A 389 -17.26 21.52 -13.42
CA VAL A 389 -17.00 20.60 -14.54
C VAL A 389 -15.74 21.01 -15.29
N ASP A 390 -14.75 20.13 -15.33
CA ASP A 390 -13.51 20.35 -16.09
C ASP A 390 -13.65 19.83 -17.53
N ILE A 391 -14.14 20.70 -18.42
CA ILE A 391 -14.24 20.40 -19.85
C ILE A 391 -12.86 20.22 -20.49
N GLY A 392 -11.81 20.86 -19.97
CA GLY A 392 -10.44 20.71 -20.44
C GLY A 392 -9.84 19.35 -20.07
N GLY A 393 -10.12 18.86 -18.88
CA GLY A 393 -9.79 17.50 -18.41
C GLY A 393 -10.58 16.39 -19.12
N LEU A 394 -11.59 16.74 -19.92
CA LEU A 394 -12.32 15.82 -20.80
C LEU A 394 -11.64 15.65 -22.19
N ILE A 395 -10.32 15.87 -22.28
CA ILE A 395 -9.54 15.58 -23.48
C ILE A 395 -9.69 14.12 -23.95
N ASP A 396 -9.52 13.92 -25.26
CA ASP A 396 -9.74 12.64 -25.95
C ASP A 396 -9.03 11.45 -25.26
N SER A 397 -7.83 11.65 -24.71
CA SER A 397 -7.08 10.60 -23.99
C SER A 397 -7.80 10.07 -22.74
N ILE A 398 -8.46 10.93 -21.96
CA ILE A 398 -9.20 10.54 -20.75
C ILE A 398 -10.50 9.84 -21.14
N LEU A 399 -11.19 10.32 -22.19
CA LEU A 399 -12.36 9.64 -22.75
C LEU A 399 -12.01 8.24 -23.28
N TRP A 400 -10.92 8.12 -24.04
CA TRP A 400 -10.43 6.83 -24.52
C TRP A 400 -10.01 5.90 -23.39
N THR A 401 -9.41 6.44 -22.33
CA THR A 401 -9.08 5.68 -21.11
C THR A 401 -10.37 5.12 -20.50
N LYS A 402 -11.43 5.94 -20.35
CA LYS A 402 -12.74 5.53 -19.82
C LYS A 402 -13.39 4.37 -20.58
N VAL A 403 -13.15 4.23 -21.88
CA VAL A 403 -13.77 3.19 -22.71
C VAL A 403 -12.87 1.97 -22.95
N LYS A 404 -11.54 2.14 -22.97
CA LYS A 404 -10.59 1.05 -23.27
C LYS A 404 -10.13 0.29 -22.02
N ARG A 405 -9.95 0.96 -20.88
CA ARG A 405 -9.44 0.32 -19.66
C ARG A 405 -10.49 -0.63 -19.08
N THR A 406 -10.03 -1.77 -18.57
CA THR A 406 -10.87 -2.84 -18.03
C THR A 406 -10.60 -3.17 -16.57
N ASP A 407 -9.56 -2.55 -15.99
CA ASP A 407 -9.18 -2.75 -14.60
C ASP A 407 -10.16 -2.02 -13.66
N ASP A 408 -10.20 -2.47 -12.40
CA ASP A 408 -11.08 -1.90 -11.38
C ASP A 408 -10.54 -0.63 -10.73
N VAL A 409 -9.23 -0.40 -10.83
CA VAL A 409 -8.52 0.74 -10.27
C VAL A 409 -8.04 1.65 -11.40
N ALA A 410 -8.17 2.96 -11.18
CA ALA A 410 -7.76 3.99 -12.10
C ALA A 410 -6.22 4.11 -12.14
N PRO A 411 -5.64 4.68 -13.21
CA PRO A 411 -4.22 5.02 -13.22
C PRO A 411 -3.85 5.97 -12.09
N LEU A 412 -2.58 5.95 -11.66
CA LEU A 412 -2.05 6.94 -10.72
C LEU A 412 -2.23 8.37 -11.28
N GLY A 413 -2.63 9.30 -10.43
CA GLY A 413 -2.90 10.70 -10.81
C GLY A 413 -4.19 10.90 -11.62
N TYR A 414 -5.07 9.89 -11.71
CA TYR A 414 -6.35 10.02 -12.40
C TYR A 414 -7.31 10.93 -11.61
N GLU A 415 -7.61 12.11 -12.16
CA GLU A 415 -8.67 12.98 -11.67
C GLU A 415 -9.95 12.83 -12.48
N LYS A 416 -11.11 12.84 -11.79
CA LYS A 416 -12.41 12.81 -12.43
C LYS A 416 -12.81 14.23 -12.87
N PRO A 417 -12.93 14.52 -14.19
CA PRO A 417 -13.30 15.84 -14.66
C PRO A 417 -14.79 16.19 -14.47
N ILE A 418 -15.62 15.16 -14.23
CA ILE A 418 -17.03 15.26 -13.87
C ILE A 418 -17.31 14.22 -12.81
N HIS A 419 -18.33 14.45 -12.00
CA HIS A 419 -18.68 13.58 -10.88
C HIS A 419 -17.54 13.44 -9.86
N ALA A 420 -16.72 14.46 -9.66
CA ALA A 420 -15.74 14.49 -8.57
C ALA A 420 -16.45 14.57 -7.20
N HIS A 421 -15.76 14.15 -6.13
CA HIS A 421 -16.22 14.34 -4.74
C HIS A 421 -17.60 13.75 -4.45
N GLY A 422 -17.68 12.42 -4.56
CA GLY A 422 -18.88 11.62 -4.29
C GLY A 422 -18.77 10.77 -3.02
N ALA A 423 -19.80 9.97 -2.77
CA ALA A 423 -19.81 8.96 -1.71
C ALA A 423 -19.84 7.55 -2.31
N MET A 424 -19.18 6.59 -1.65
CA MET A 424 -19.14 5.20 -2.09
C MET A 424 -19.53 4.25 -0.95
N ALA A 425 -20.24 3.17 -1.27
CA ALA A 425 -20.57 2.09 -0.34
C ALA A 425 -20.45 0.74 -1.05
N THR A 426 -20.31 -0.33 -0.26
CA THR A 426 -20.56 -1.71 -0.73
C THR A 426 -22.06 -1.98 -0.79
N VAL A 427 -22.47 -2.76 -1.78
CA VAL A 427 -23.89 -3.06 -2.05
C VAL A 427 -24.10 -4.49 -2.56
N ALA A 428 -25.27 -5.01 -2.21
CA ALA A 428 -25.85 -6.18 -2.83
C ALA A 428 -26.98 -5.79 -3.80
N PHE A 429 -27.13 -6.56 -4.87
CA PHE A 429 -28.28 -6.57 -5.74
C PHE A 429 -29.13 -7.81 -5.48
N ASP A 430 -30.21 -7.61 -4.72
CA ASP A 430 -31.17 -8.65 -4.35
C ASP A 430 -32.18 -8.81 -5.49
N ALA A 431 -31.97 -9.81 -6.35
CA ALA A 431 -32.79 -10.03 -7.53
C ALA A 431 -34.19 -10.56 -7.17
N VAL A 432 -35.20 -10.11 -7.92
CA VAL A 432 -36.55 -10.67 -7.86
C VAL A 432 -36.56 -12.04 -8.54
N ALA A 433 -37.06 -13.06 -7.85
CA ALA A 433 -37.17 -14.40 -8.39
C ALA A 433 -38.01 -14.43 -9.69
N GLY A 434 -37.52 -15.14 -10.71
CA GLY A 434 -38.23 -15.32 -11.99
C GLY A 434 -38.21 -14.10 -12.92
N GLN A 435 -37.43 -13.05 -12.61
CA GLN A 435 -37.20 -11.93 -13.53
C GLN A 435 -36.52 -12.40 -14.84
N PRO A 436 -36.77 -11.75 -16.00
CA PRO A 436 -36.43 -12.29 -17.31
C PRO A 436 -34.98 -12.08 -17.80
N TYR A 437 -34.18 -11.26 -17.10
CA TYR A 437 -32.83 -10.87 -17.50
C TYR A 437 -31.77 -11.86 -16.99
N SER A 438 -30.67 -11.97 -17.73
CA SER A 438 -29.59 -12.92 -17.43
C SER A 438 -28.39 -12.28 -16.72
N GLY A 439 -27.41 -13.08 -16.31
CA GLY A 439 -26.12 -12.62 -15.80
C GLY A 439 -26.21 -11.99 -14.42
N ILE A 440 -25.52 -10.86 -14.20
CA ILE A 440 -25.51 -10.11 -12.92
C ILE A 440 -26.92 -9.77 -12.44
N PHE A 441 -27.89 -9.65 -13.34
CA PHE A 441 -29.27 -9.37 -13.00
C PHE A 441 -29.99 -10.54 -12.31
N LYS A 442 -29.39 -11.73 -12.24
CA LYS A 442 -29.89 -12.85 -11.42
C LYS A 442 -29.54 -12.74 -9.93
N GLY A 443 -28.67 -11.80 -9.57
CA GLY A 443 -28.22 -11.58 -8.19
C GLY A 443 -26.73 -11.24 -8.15
N SER A 444 -26.34 -10.40 -7.20
CA SER A 444 -24.94 -10.06 -6.95
C SER A 444 -24.78 -9.62 -5.49
N GLU A 445 -24.05 -10.36 -4.68
CA GLU A 445 -23.86 -10.03 -3.26
C GLU A 445 -22.78 -8.97 -3.02
N CYS A 446 -21.89 -8.76 -4.00
CA CYS A 446 -20.63 -8.07 -3.84
C CYS A 446 -20.40 -7.04 -4.96
N GLY A 447 -20.42 -5.75 -4.61
CA GLY A 447 -20.38 -4.65 -5.56
C GLY A 447 -20.21 -3.28 -4.92
N LEU A 448 -19.62 -2.34 -5.65
CA LEU A 448 -19.49 -0.94 -5.21
C LEU A 448 -20.56 -0.07 -5.85
N LEU A 449 -21.20 0.76 -5.05
CA LEU A 449 -22.08 1.84 -5.50
C LEU A 449 -21.43 3.18 -5.18
N ARG A 450 -21.28 4.02 -6.19
CA ARG A 450 -20.85 5.41 -6.03
C ARG A 450 -21.97 6.36 -6.40
N LEU A 451 -22.28 7.31 -5.53
CA LEU A 451 -23.27 8.37 -5.72
C LEU A 451 -22.56 9.72 -5.75
N SER A 452 -22.88 10.56 -6.74
CA SER A 452 -22.19 11.84 -6.97
C SER A 452 -23.03 12.79 -7.80
N VAL A 453 -22.71 14.09 -7.73
CA VAL A 453 -23.29 15.11 -8.61
C VAL A 453 -22.34 15.44 -9.77
N THR A 454 -22.84 15.78 -10.95
CA THR A 454 -22.01 16.01 -12.16
C THR A 454 -20.92 17.07 -11.98
N GLY A 455 -21.21 18.14 -11.25
CA GLY A 455 -20.32 19.25 -10.89
C GLY A 455 -20.95 20.04 -9.75
N THR A 456 -20.43 21.23 -9.45
CA THR A 456 -21.06 22.08 -8.42
C THR A 456 -22.52 22.40 -8.79
N PRO A 457 -23.46 22.38 -7.81
CA PRO A 457 -24.85 22.75 -8.09
C PRO A 457 -25.01 24.15 -8.68
N SER A 458 -24.09 25.07 -8.38
CA SER A 458 -24.06 26.42 -8.95
C SER A 458 -23.67 26.50 -10.43
N ASP A 459 -22.92 25.52 -10.95
CA ASP A 459 -22.50 25.47 -12.36
C ASP A 459 -23.63 24.92 -13.26
N ARG A 460 -24.20 23.75 -12.91
CA ARG A 460 -25.14 23.03 -13.79
C ARG A 460 -26.43 22.55 -13.14
N GLY A 461 -26.78 23.11 -11.99
CA GLY A 461 -27.87 22.59 -11.16
C GLY A 461 -27.48 21.29 -10.45
N PHE A 462 -28.29 20.88 -9.48
CA PHE A 462 -28.05 19.65 -8.75
C PHE A 462 -28.33 18.45 -9.68
N ALA A 463 -27.30 17.73 -10.13
CA ALA A 463 -27.43 16.66 -11.11
C ALA A 463 -26.95 15.30 -10.57
N PRO A 464 -27.82 14.53 -9.88
CA PRO A 464 -27.49 13.23 -9.30
C PRO A 464 -27.14 12.18 -10.35
N GLY A 465 -26.06 11.45 -10.08
CA GLY A 465 -25.63 10.29 -10.85
C GLY A 465 -25.11 9.18 -9.96
N LEU A 466 -25.31 7.94 -10.40
CA LEU A 466 -24.80 6.74 -9.76
C LEU A 466 -23.89 5.96 -10.70
N ALA A 467 -22.93 5.24 -10.12
CA ALA A 467 -22.18 4.19 -10.79
C ALA A 467 -22.21 2.94 -9.92
N TRP A 468 -22.75 1.84 -10.47
CA TRP A 468 -22.78 0.53 -9.82
C TRP A 468 -21.78 -0.38 -10.51
N LYS A 469 -20.87 -0.97 -9.74
CA LYS A 469 -19.92 -2.01 -10.14
C LYS A 469 -20.28 -3.30 -9.42
N ALA A 470 -20.48 -4.38 -10.16
CA ALA A 470 -20.62 -5.74 -9.65
C ALA A 470 -19.34 -6.52 -9.97
N PHE A 471 -18.72 -7.12 -8.96
CA PHE A 471 -17.55 -7.97 -9.18
C PHE A 471 -17.95 -9.35 -9.67
N VAL A 472 -17.00 -10.08 -10.26
CA VAL A 472 -17.24 -11.38 -10.88
C VAL A 472 -16.08 -12.31 -10.57
N ASP A 473 -16.37 -13.53 -10.15
CA ASP A 473 -15.38 -14.57 -9.89
C ASP A 473 -14.55 -14.83 -11.15
N GLY A 474 -13.23 -14.85 -10.99
CA GLY A 474 -12.31 -15.21 -12.07
C GLY A 474 -12.32 -14.29 -13.30
N LYS A 475 -12.99 -13.13 -13.25
CA LYS A 475 -13.18 -12.22 -14.39
C LYS A 475 -13.12 -10.74 -13.99
N ASN A 476 -13.00 -9.87 -14.99
CA ASN A 476 -13.18 -8.43 -14.79
C ASN A 476 -14.59 -8.14 -14.23
N SER A 477 -14.73 -7.07 -13.45
CA SER A 477 -16.03 -6.60 -12.98
C SER A 477 -16.96 -6.17 -14.12
N ARG A 478 -18.22 -5.95 -13.79
CA ARG A 478 -19.22 -5.32 -14.66
C ARG A 478 -19.70 -4.05 -14.00
N ASN A 479 -20.05 -3.05 -14.79
CA ASN A 479 -20.59 -1.82 -14.23
C ASN A 479 -21.60 -1.17 -15.15
N VAL A 480 -22.42 -0.31 -14.56
CA VAL A 480 -23.34 0.60 -15.23
C VAL A 480 -23.33 1.92 -14.50
N SER A 481 -23.50 3.02 -15.24
CA SER A 481 -23.71 4.34 -14.67
C SER A 481 -25.08 4.84 -15.08
N ALA A 482 -25.73 5.61 -14.21
CA ALA A 482 -27.04 6.17 -14.44
C ALA A 482 -27.11 7.61 -13.92
N LEU A 483 -27.98 8.41 -14.52
CA LEU A 483 -28.18 9.82 -14.24
C LEU A 483 -29.68 10.12 -14.26
N TYR A 484 -30.10 11.20 -13.59
CA TYR A 484 -31.47 11.71 -13.74
C TYR A 484 -31.65 12.33 -15.13
N THR A 485 -31.07 13.52 -15.34
CA THR A 485 -31.02 14.22 -16.61
C THR A 485 -29.71 15.00 -16.73
N LEU A 486 -29.35 15.46 -17.93
CA LEU A 486 -28.14 16.27 -18.13
C LEU A 486 -28.27 17.66 -17.50
N SER A 487 -29.48 18.21 -17.39
CA SER A 487 -29.76 19.49 -16.72
C SER A 487 -29.98 19.36 -15.19
N GLY A 488 -29.96 18.14 -14.66
CA GLY A 488 -30.22 17.88 -13.25
C GLY A 488 -31.65 18.18 -12.81
N GLN A 489 -31.82 18.45 -11.51
CA GLN A 489 -33.10 18.67 -10.83
C GLN A 489 -33.19 20.07 -10.20
N GLY A 490 -32.49 21.06 -10.78
CA GLY A 490 -32.50 22.45 -10.34
C GLY A 490 -32.00 22.60 -8.89
N ASP A 491 -32.77 23.34 -8.09
CA ASP A 491 -32.46 23.63 -6.68
C ASP A 491 -32.95 22.54 -5.70
N ASN A 492 -33.40 21.38 -6.21
CA ASN A 492 -33.76 20.27 -5.33
C ASN A 492 -32.49 19.48 -4.96
N HIS A 493 -32.03 19.60 -3.72
CA HIS A 493 -30.83 18.91 -3.24
C HIS A 493 -31.10 17.51 -2.66
N ASN A 494 -32.34 17.03 -2.66
CA ASN A 494 -32.62 15.64 -2.27
C ASN A 494 -32.10 14.70 -3.38
N PHE A 495 -30.99 14.02 -3.13
CA PHE A 495 -30.34 13.09 -4.08
C PHE A 495 -31.30 12.00 -4.60
N PHE A 496 -32.28 11.61 -3.80
CA PHE A 496 -33.24 10.55 -4.07
C PHE A 496 -34.61 11.08 -4.53
N ALA A 497 -34.70 12.34 -4.97
CA ALA A 497 -35.95 12.92 -5.44
C ALA A 497 -36.49 12.24 -6.71
N ASN A 498 -35.60 11.81 -7.60
CA ASN A 498 -35.94 11.29 -8.92
C ASN A 498 -35.29 9.93 -9.21
N GLU A 499 -35.91 9.15 -10.11
CA GLU A 499 -35.31 7.91 -10.59
C GLU A 499 -34.15 8.20 -11.54
N LEU A 500 -33.12 7.36 -11.48
CA LEU A 500 -31.92 7.46 -12.32
C LEU A 500 -31.94 6.38 -13.39
N SER A 501 -31.40 6.68 -14.57
CA SER A 501 -31.37 5.73 -15.70
C SER A 501 -30.03 5.80 -16.43
N GLN A 502 -29.56 4.65 -16.94
CA GLN A 502 -28.34 4.55 -17.76
C GLN A 502 -28.54 5.07 -19.19
N TYR A 503 -29.79 5.31 -19.57
CA TYR A 503 -30.17 6.06 -20.74
C TYR A 503 -30.73 7.42 -20.30
N VAL A 504 -30.15 8.48 -20.84
CA VAL A 504 -30.59 9.86 -20.57
C VAL A 504 -31.33 10.38 -21.79
N SER A 505 -32.56 10.88 -21.60
CA SER A 505 -33.33 11.44 -22.70
C SER A 505 -32.73 12.77 -23.17
N PRO A 506 -32.62 13.01 -24.48
CA PRO A 506 -32.11 14.28 -24.95
C PRO A 506 -33.03 15.45 -24.60
N GLU A 507 -32.49 16.53 -24.03
CA GLU A 507 -33.25 17.73 -23.64
C GLU A 507 -33.05 18.89 -24.62
N VAL A 508 -34.07 19.73 -24.80
CA VAL A 508 -34.04 20.87 -25.75
C VAL A 508 -33.00 21.93 -25.34
N ASN A 509 -32.76 22.07 -24.04
CA ASN A 509 -31.78 23.00 -23.45
C ASN A 509 -30.47 22.31 -23.04
N GLU A 510 -30.15 21.13 -23.60
CA GLU A 510 -28.84 20.53 -23.38
C GLU A 510 -27.73 21.55 -23.65
N THR A 511 -26.82 21.71 -22.69
CA THR A 511 -25.54 22.35 -22.98
C THR A 511 -24.86 21.53 -24.08
N LEU A 512 -24.96 22.01 -25.32
CA LEU A 512 -24.44 21.42 -26.57
C LEU A 512 -23.01 20.86 -26.48
N GLY A 513 -22.21 21.30 -25.50
CA GLY A 513 -20.80 20.93 -25.35
C GLY A 513 -20.52 19.49 -24.90
N THR A 514 -21.28 18.91 -23.95
CA THR A 514 -20.92 17.58 -23.39
C THR A 514 -21.33 16.43 -24.29
N THR A 515 -22.52 16.48 -24.89
CA THR A 515 -23.00 15.45 -25.82
C THR A 515 -22.13 15.39 -27.09
N ALA A 516 -21.67 16.54 -27.58
CA ALA A 516 -20.71 16.64 -28.69
C ALA A 516 -19.37 15.97 -28.34
N LEU A 517 -18.87 16.19 -27.13
CA LEU A 517 -17.59 15.61 -26.70
C LEU A 517 -17.66 14.08 -26.55
N PHE A 518 -18.74 13.53 -25.97
CA PHE A 518 -18.91 12.07 -25.90
C PHE A 518 -19.16 11.41 -27.27
N SER A 519 -19.67 12.16 -28.25
CA SER A 519 -19.84 11.65 -29.62
C SER A 519 -18.51 11.37 -30.34
N LEU A 520 -17.37 11.82 -29.81
CA LEU A 520 -16.04 11.47 -30.30
C LEU A 520 -15.67 10.00 -30.06
N VAL A 521 -16.28 9.35 -29.07
CA VAL A 521 -15.92 7.97 -28.66
C VAL A 521 -17.04 6.94 -28.80
N THR A 522 -18.30 7.38 -28.96
CA THR A 522 -19.45 6.49 -29.21
C THR A 522 -20.53 7.16 -30.07
N SER A 523 -21.22 6.37 -30.89
CA SER A 523 -22.32 6.83 -31.75
C SER A 523 -23.61 7.17 -30.97
N LYS A 524 -23.75 6.72 -29.72
CA LYS A 524 -24.92 6.99 -28.87
C LYS A 524 -24.50 7.50 -27.48
N PRO A 525 -24.08 8.77 -27.36
CA PRO A 525 -23.50 9.33 -26.13
C PRO A 525 -24.46 9.36 -24.93
N THR A 526 -25.77 9.26 -25.18
CA THR A 526 -26.80 9.26 -24.13
C THR A 526 -27.20 7.85 -23.65
N ARG A 527 -26.52 6.80 -24.13
CA ARG A 527 -26.88 5.41 -23.83
C ARG A 527 -25.67 4.58 -23.40
N ILE A 528 -25.74 4.03 -22.18
CA ILE A 528 -24.77 3.06 -21.67
C ILE A 528 -25.32 1.64 -21.82
N MET A 529 -24.49 0.72 -22.33
CA MET A 529 -24.90 -0.67 -22.58
C MET A 529 -24.81 -1.54 -21.32
N THR A 530 -25.83 -2.38 -21.13
CA THR A 530 -25.95 -3.36 -20.02
C THR A 530 -25.62 -4.79 -20.45
N THR A 531 -25.38 -5.03 -21.75
CA THR A 531 -25.20 -6.37 -22.33
C THR A 531 -24.06 -7.14 -21.66
N LYS A 532 -22.97 -6.49 -21.26
CA LYS A 532 -21.88 -7.16 -20.55
C LYS A 532 -22.26 -7.63 -19.15
N MET A 533 -23.14 -6.90 -18.46
CA MET A 533 -23.70 -7.35 -17.17
C MET A 533 -24.58 -8.59 -17.38
N ALA A 534 -25.35 -8.63 -18.47
CA ALA A 534 -26.22 -9.77 -18.78
C ALA A 534 -25.48 -11.04 -19.26
N LYS A 535 -24.20 -10.92 -19.65
CA LYS A 535 -23.39 -12.03 -20.21
C LYS A 535 -22.86 -13.00 -19.15
N VAL A 536 -22.75 -12.58 -17.90
CA VAL A 536 -22.07 -13.36 -16.86
C VAL A 536 -22.77 -13.18 -15.53
N THR A 537 -22.96 -14.26 -14.78
CA THR A 537 -23.40 -14.24 -13.38
C THR A 537 -22.22 -13.92 -12.45
N GLN A 538 -22.50 -13.61 -11.18
CA GLN A 538 -21.45 -13.21 -10.23
C GLN A 538 -20.40 -14.30 -10.01
N ASP A 539 -20.80 -15.57 -9.99
CA ASP A 539 -19.94 -16.77 -9.90
C ASP A 539 -19.05 -17.02 -11.14
N GLY A 540 -19.06 -16.10 -12.12
CA GLY A 540 -18.27 -16.20 -13.34
C GLY A 540 -18.90 -17.08 -14.42
N THR A 541 -20.07 -17.68 -14.20
CA THR A 541 -20.75 -18.49 -15.23
C THR A 541 -21.21 -17.62 -16.40
N VAL A 542 -20.89 -18.05 -17.62
CA VAL A 542 -21.29 -17.34 -18.86
C VAL A 542 -22.67 -17.80 -19.29
N GLU A 543 -23.56 -16.85 -19.54
CA GLU A 543 -24.94 -17.12 -19.95
C GLU A 543 -25.02 -17.55 -21.41
N SER A 544 -25.71 -18.65 -21.68
CA SER A 544 -25.94 -19.15 -23.04
C SER A 544 -27.02 -18.35 -23.78
N ASN A 545 -28.04 -17.87 -23.06
CA ASN A 545 -29.14 -17.06 -23.57
C ASN A 545 -29.11 -15.68 -22.90
N ILE A 546 -28.46 -14.72 -23.56
CA ILE A 546 -28.26 -13.37 -23.00
C ILE A 546 -29.53 -12.54 -23.18
N VAL A 547 -30.14 -12.14 -22.07
CA VAL A 547 -31.28 -11.23 -22.04
C VAL A 547 -30.89 -9.99 -21.24
N ALA A 548 -30.61 -8.90 -21.96
CA ALA A 548 -30.19 -7.63 -21.37
C ALA A 548 -31.32 -6.59 -21.41
N PRO A 549 -31.51 -5.79 -20.34
CA PRO A 549 -32.47 -4.69 -20.37
C PRO A 549 -31.98 -3.58 -21.31
N THR A 550 -32.83 -3.11 -22.21
CA THR A 550 -32.54 -1.96 -23.07
C THR A 550 -32.45 -0.67 -22.28
N GLN A 551 -33.18 -0.57 -21.16
CA GLN A 551 -33.14 0.54 -20.21
C GLN A 551 -33.38 0.01 -18.78
N LEU A 552 -32.68 0.60 -17.81
CA LEU A 552 -32.74 0.32 -16.38
C LEU A 552 -33.22 1.60 -15.69
N TYR A 553 -34.07 1.45 -14.68
CA TYR A 553 -34.53 2.56 -13.85
C TYR A 553 -34.21 2.21 -12.40
N PHE A 554 -33.38 3.04 -11.78
CA PHE A 554 -33.06 2.98 -10.35
C PHE A 554 -34.02 3.92 -9.64
N VAL A 555 -35.07 3.35 -9.07
CA VAL A 555 -36.18 4.10 -8.46
C VAL A 555 -35.93 4.16 -6.95
N PRO A 556 -35.69 5.34 -6.37
CA PRO A 556 -35.54 5.44 -4.92
C PRO A 556 -36.73 4.85 -4.19
N THR A 557 -36.48 4.09 -3.13
CA THR A 557 -37.55 3.56 -2.29
C THR A 557 -38.36 4.71 -1.67
N ALA A 558 -39.64 4.46 -1.36
CA ALA A 558 -40.51 5.50 -0.79
C ALA A 558 -39.97 6.05 0.55
N GLU A 559 -39.35 5.17 1.34
CA GLU A 559 -38.68 5.52 2.60
C GLU A 559 -37.56 6.54 2.36
N ILE A 560 -36.60 6.22 1.48
CA ILE A 560 -35.43 7.06 1.24
C ILE A 560 -35.82 8.37 0.54
N LYS A 561 -36.75 8.31 -0.41
CA LYS A 561 -37.22 9.50 -1.14
C LYS A 561 -37.80 10.58 -0.21
N SER A 562 -38.41 10.19 0.90
CA SER A 562 -39.06 11.10 1.84
C SER A 562 -38.17 11.49 3.05
N ARG A 563 -36.98 10.90 3.16
CA ARG A 563 -36.09 11.08 4.31
C ARG A 563 -35.33 12.41 4.32
N PHE A 564 -35.03 12.96 3.14
CA PHE A 564 -34.05 14.04 2.99
C PHE A 564 -34.62 15.35 2.47
N SER A 565 -33.97 16.45 2.87
CA SER A 565 -34.37 17.81 2.53
C SER A 565 -34.17 18.09 1.04
N SER A 566 -35.10 18.84 0.45
CA SER A 566 -34.90 19.40 -0.90
C SER A 566 -34.13 20.73 -0.88
N GLY A 567 -33.93 21.37 0.27
CA GLY A 567 -33.23 22.65 0.38
C GLY A 567 -31.71 22.51 0.27
N ALA A 568 -30.99 23.59 -0.05
CA ALA A 568 -29.55 23.54 -0.27
C ALA A 568 -28.74 23.05 0.95
N HIS A 569 -27.98 21.98 0.76
CA HIS A 569 -27.01 21.40 1.71
C HIS A 569 -26.06 20.45 0.94
N ASP A 570 -25.07 19.89 1.63
CA ASP A 570 -24.20 18.85 1.09
C ASP A 570 -24.88 17.47 1.21
N PHE A 571 -25.32 16.93 0.07
CA PHE A 571 -26.00 15.63 0.03
C PHE A 571 -25.14 14.47 0.56
N ARG A 572 -23.82 14.64 0.67
CA ARG A 572 -22.94 13.58 1.21
C ARG A 572 -23.22 13.35 2.69
N GLU A 573 -23.65 14.36 3.43
CA GLU A 573 -24.08 14.23 4.83
C GLU A 573 -25.30 13.31 4.95
N ASP A 574 -26.25 13.42 4.01
CA ASP A 574 -27.40 12.52 3.93
C ASP A 574 -26.95 11.08 3.69
N LEU A 575 -26.02 10.87 2.74
CA LEU A 575 -25.57 9.54 2.35
C LEU A 575 -24.84 8.81 3.48
N VAL A 576 -23.90 9.48 4.16
CA VAL A 576 -23.16 8.86 5.28
C VAL A 576 -24.04 8.57 6.50
N SER A 577 -25.23 9.17 6.58
CA SER A 577 -26.21 8.88 7.64
C SER A 577 -27.03 7.59 7.42
N LEU A 578 -26.87 6.94 6.27
CA LEU A 578 -27.61 5.73 5.92
C LEU A 578 -26.91 4.49 6.48
N PRO A 579 -27.59 3.71 7.36
CA PRO A 579 -27.00 2.53 7.95
C PRO A 579 -26.86 1.40 6.92
N GLU A 580 -25.95 0.47 7.19
CA GLU A 580 -25.89 -0.83 6.51
C GLU A 580 -27.28 -1.51 6.50
N GLY A 581 -27.58 -2.22 5.40
CA GLY A 581 -28.86 -2.91 5.22
C GLY A 581 -29.97 -2.04 4.63
N THR A 582 -29.76 -0.73 4.52
CA THR A 582 -30.72 0.19 3.87
C THR A 582 -30.94 -0.18 2.41
N VAL A 583 -32.20 -0.28 1.98
CA VAL A 583 -32.57 -0.48 0.57
C VAL A 583 -32.74 0.86 -0.13
N LEU A 584 -31.82 1.20 -1.02
CA LEU A 584 -31.77 2.49 -1.70
C LEU A 584 -32.71 2.56 -2.89
N TYR A 585 -32.67 1.54 -3.75
CA TYR A 585 -33.35 1.56 -5.04
C TYR A 585 -34.11 0.26 -5.30
N ASP A 586 -35.34 0.40 -5.78
CA ASP A 586 -35.99 -0.63 -6.58
C ASP A 586 -35.50 -0.49 -8.03
N VAL A 587 -34.97 -1.56 -8.60
CA VAL A 587 -34.45 -1.55 -9.98
C VAL A 587 -35.49 -2.14 -10.91
N TYR A 588 -35.81 -1.42 -11.98
CA TYR A 588 -36.72 -1.87 -13.04
C TYR A 588 -35.98 -2.00 -14.37
N GLY A 589 -36.33 -3.01 -15.16
CA GLY A 589 -35.79 -3.24 -16.50
C GLY A 589 -36.88 -3.30 -17.57
N THR A 590 -36.57 -2.86 -18.79
CA THR A 590 -37.42 -3.06 -19.98
C THR A 590 -36.59 -3.62 -21.14
N THR A 591 -37.21 -4.37 -22.06
CA THR A 591 -36.62 -4.79 -23.35
C THR A 591 -37.11 -3.94 -24.52
N LYS A 592 -38.00 -2.98 -24.28
CA LYS A 592 -38.59 -2.17 -25.34
C LYS A 592 -37.55 -1.25 -25.98
N ASP A 593 -37.58 -1.16 -27.30
CA ASP A 593 -36.61 -0.35 -28.04
C ASP A 593 -36.68 1.13 -27.70
N ILE A 594 -35.50 1.76 -27.64
CA ILE A 594 -35.36 3.21 -27.51
C ILE A 594 -35.62 3.84 -28.88
N LYS A 595 -36.80 4.42 -29.03
CA LYS A 595 -37.24 5.13 -30.24
C LYS A 595 -37.13 6.63 -30.05
N HIS A 596 -36.79 7.31 -31.14
CA HIS A 596 -36.70 8.76 -31.24
C HIS A 596 -37.57 9.29 -32.38
N SER A 597 -38.09 10.50 -32.19
CA SER A 597 -38.85 11.26 -33.17
C SER A 597 -38.35 12.71 -33.18
N ILE A 598 -38.49 13.37 -34.33
CA ILE A 598 -38.28 14.81 -34.43
C ILE A 598 -39.37 15.61 -33.70
N PHE A 599 -40.50 14.98 -33.37
CA PHE A 599 -41.60 15.62 -32.65
C PHE A 599 -41.54 15.29 -31.15
N PRO A 600 -41.43 16.29 -30.26
CA PRO A 600 -41.32 16.09 -28.81
C PRO A 600 -42.46 15.24 -28.20
N TYR A 601 -43.68 15.40 -28.72
CA TYR A 601 -44.84 14.61 -28.28
C TYR A 601 -44.60 13.09 -28.39
N PHE A 602 -44.06 12.62 -29.53
CA PHE A 602 -43.79 11.20 -29.71
C PHE A 602 -42.62 10.73 -28.85
N ASN A 603 -41.61 11.57 -28.60
CA ASN A 603 -40.54 11.24 -27.67
C ASN A 603 -41.06 10.99 -26.25
N ASN A 604 -41.93 11.89 -25.75
CA ASN A 604 -42.56 11.74 -24.44
C ASN A 604 -43.43 10.47 -24.38
N ARG A 605 -44.22 10.22 -25.43
CA ARG A 605 -45.01 8.99 -25.53
C ARG A 605 -44.12 7.74 -25.53
N TYR A 606 -43.06 7.70 -26.33
CA TYR A 606 -42.15 6.55 -26.37
C TYR A 606 -41.43 6.34 -25.05
N ALA A 607 -41.02 7.40 -24.36
CA ALA A 607 -40.42 7.32 -23.03
C ALA A 607 -41.41 6.73 -22.01
N LYS A 608 -42.63 7.26 -21.96
CA LYS A 608 -43.70 6.73 -21.10
C LYS A 608 -44.01 5.27 -21.42
N ASP A 609 -44.21 4.95 -22.68
CA ASP A 609 -44.48 3.60 -23.17
C ASP A 609 -43.36 2.60 -22.82
N ARG A 610 -42.10 3.05 -22.68
CA ARG A 610 -40.97 2.24 -22.22
C ARG A 610 -40.95 2.09 -20.71
N ARG A 611 -41.23 3.16 -19.97
CA ARG A 611 -41.28 3.13 -18.50
C ARG A 611 -42.42 2.27 -18.00
N ASP A 612 -43.60 2.38 -18.63
CA ASP A 612 -44.80 1.61 -18.30
C ASP A 612 -44.62 0.11 -18.60
N SER A 613 -43.71 -0.26 -19.50
CA SER A 613 -43.38 -1.66 -19.79
C SER A 613 -42.24 -2.21 -18.92
N ALA A 614 -41.66 -1.41 -18.03
CA ALA A 614 -40.56 -1.85 -17.20
C ALA A 614 -41.07 -2.66 -16.01
N VAL A 615 -40.40 -3.78 -15.71
CA VAL A 615 -40.74 -4.68 -14.60
C VAL A 615 -39.68 -4.57 -13.51
N LYS A 616 -40.06 -4.73 -12.24
CA LYS A 616 -39.11 -4.74 -11.12
C LYS A 616 -38.25 -6.00 -11.22
N ILE A 617 -36.93 -5.84 -11.19
CA ILE A 617 -35.96 -6.92 -11.37
C ILE A 617 -35.16 -7.20 -10.10
N GLY A 618 -35.11 -6.28 -9.15
CA GLY A 618 -34.37 -6.44 -7.92
C GLY A 618 -34.31 -5.15 -7.10
N GLN A 619 -33.51 -5.18 -6.06
CA GLN A 619 -33.25 -4.05 -5.16
C GLN A 619 -31.75 -3.87 -4.96
N ILE A 620 -31.30 -2.62 -4.81
CA ILE A 620 -29.94 -2.31 -4.35
C ILE A 620 -30.00 -2.02 -2.86
N ARG A 621 -29.28 -2.83 -2.08
CA ARG A 621 -29.19 -2.74 -0.63
C ARG A 621 -27.75 -2.48 -0.21
N LEU A 622 -27.57 -1.58 0.76
CA LEU A 622 -26.27 -1.33 1.37
C LEU A 622 -25.76 -2.55 2.14
N THR A 623 -24.48 -2.87 1.96
CA THR A 623 -23.72 -3.84 2.79
C THR A 623 -22.61 -3.17 3.59
N SER A 624 -22.55 -1.83 3.55
CA SER A 624 -21.78 -0.97 4.46
C SER A 624 -22.43 0.42 4.50
N GLU A 625 -22.00 1.25 5.44
CA GLU A 625 -22.27 2.68 5.40
C GLU A 625 -21.51 3.36 4.25
N PHE A 626 -21.99 4.53 3.81
CA PHE A 626 -21.25 5.32 2.83
C PHE A 626 -19.97 5.90 3.42
N ASN A 627 -18.92 5.91 2.61
CA ASN A 627 -17.63 6.51 2.90
C ASN A 627 -17.32 7.63 1.89
N LEU A 628 -16.64 8.67 2.37
CA LEU A 628 -16.06 9.75 1.56
C LEU A 628 -14.54 9.59 1.56
N SER A 629 -13.95 9.31 0.40
CA SER A 629 -12.52 8.98 0.31
C SER A 629 -11.88 9.41 -1.00
N THR A 630 -10.56 9.60 -0.95
CA THR A 630 -9.74 9.87 -2.14
C THR A 630 -9.83 8.73 -3.14
N PHE A 631 -9.89 7.47 -2.69
CA PHE A 631 -10.09 6.32 -3.56
C PHE A 631 -11.48 6.34 -4.23
N GLY A 632 -12.54 6.71 -3.50
CA GLY A 632 -13.86 6.91 -4.10
C GLY A 632 -13.87 7.98 -5.20
N ASP A 633 -13.03 9.00 -5.08
CA ASP A 633 -13.00 10.15 -5.98
C ASP A 633 -12.08 10.03 -7.19
N GLY A 634 -10.98 9.30 -7.08
CA GLY A 634 -10.02 9.12 -8.17
C GLY A 634 -9.62 7.68 -8.39
N GLY A 635 -9.56 6.87 -7.32
CA GLY A 635 -8.97 5.53 -7.34
C GLY A 635 -9.83 4.45 -7.97
N VAL A 636 -11.14 4.40 -7.70
CA VAL A 636 -12.03 3.39 -8.31
C VAL A 636 -12.38 3.75 -9.75
N PHE A 637 -12.26 2.76 -10.64
CA PHE A 637 -12.51 2.91 -12.06
C PHE A 637 -13.85 2.30 -12.48
N PHE A 638 -14.73 3.13 -13.03
CA PHE A 638 -15.98 2.71 -13.67
C PHE A 638 -15.85 2.89 -15.18
N ARG A 639 -15.88 1.78 -15.92
CA ARG A 639 -15.74 1.82 -17.38
C ARG A 639 -17.00 2.37 -18.03
N HIS A 640 -16.85 3.27 -18.99
CA HIS A 640 -17.97 3.70 -19.82
C HIS A 640 -18.29 2.62 -20.87
N GLN A 641 -19.46 1.98 -20.77
CA GLN A 641 -19.88 0.92 -21.70
C GLN A 641 -20.49 1.53 -22.95
N ARG A 642 -19.73 1.53 -24.04
CA ARG A 642 -20.15 2.13 -25.31
C ARG A 642 -21.26 1.33 -25.98
N TYR A 643 -21.99 1.97 -26.88
CA TYR A 643 -22.97 1.31 -27.74
C TYR A 643 -22.36 0.26 -28.67
N GLU A 644 -21.10 0.46 -29.06
CA GLU A 644 -20.35 -0.40 -29.97
C GLU A 644 -19.74 -1.65 -29.30
N ASP A 645 -19.74 -1.71 -27.96
CA ASP A 645 -19.14 -2.80 -27.16
C ASP A 645 -20.15 -3.94 -26.87
#